data_AF-A0A8S1DV25-F1
#
_entry.id   AF-A0A8S1DV25-F1
#
_cell.length_a   1.000
_cell.length_b   1.000
_cell.length_c   1.000
_cell.angle_alpha   90.00
_cell.angle_beta   90.00
_cell.angle_gamma   90.00
#
_symmetry.space_group_name_H-M   'P 1'
#
loop_
_entity.id
_entity.type
_entity.pdbx_description
1 polymer ?
#
loop_
_entity_poly.entity_id
_entity_poly.type
_entity_poly.pdbx_seq_one_letter_code
_entity_poly.pdbx_strand_id
1 'polypeptide(L)'
;MSGFNKQKLINTDSFLYSSNWRTELQGSGKIAPNALLRSVLNCDVGVPSHLTSKITQFSSDEEDNLAKKKLLDSLSKLVQNKRRFNVSHHVKEAFKRNGIAFPDKLCEDAVPLKVVLTYISNALAKILPQGIVGNNVKQLQKLARDLLKGKPIVTVGHVVSYLHKGTCKVGWLGLVPDGALRSYLAASVAVWIATKLTPELIKAAFYGCKHDATKVPVFFTKPCWQSRTERALSTLVKDGYLRQVPLAASSKLPVLKFVPKDKGVRCILQYQKRRNVFKKIDKEQSIIIACKEFMNNIVGHSGNLSEDWITFRNNYFEQKKNSESEPILYYVYTDLSNAFSNVHQEIVFKIFKENLQRQPSTLKLSSRNHYTGYSLDLQTLKTLKGLFKINKSVITNRPEMEGVVKGVVWEQKAVFGRKRIFQVVKGIGQGHVLTNSLCNLALHHFYQNHLANFNQPDSHSILLRTSDDFLLLSLNKDVAYRFVSEFQEKAAGYGWTVNPAKIKQNLENPDLKWINFNGCSYDLKTMEVHPNFTKFTMREILMKTLRKPNPGDLDKIEMFWEVVTPLRLLKLQPLLFSCPDQDRSAIIAKVAAVGQLQAKRLVAGFSTFGLNSATLRAATKLLEALAALVLLWMQRSPEQCLRLVEVNWLMLSLLELRLRSASDLPVRFKMHLRRKVRFVGRRIKPEDLAQLLPALKAKV
;
A
#
# COMPACT_ATOMS: atom_id res chain seq x y z
N MET A 1 -6.62 35.41 3.95
CA MET A 1 -6.34 33.95 3.79
C MET A 1 -4.95 33.63 3.18
N SER A 2 -4.05 34.60 2.98
CA SER A 2 -2.72 34.38 2.38
C SER A 2 -1.64 33.88 3.36
N GLY A 3 -1.79 34.11 4.67
CA GLY A 3 -0.77 33.81 5.69
C GLY A 3 -0.78 32.39 6.32
N PHE A 4 -1.55 31.44 5.79
CA PHE A 4 -1.57 30.06 6.31
C PHE A 4 -0.52 29.20 5.64
N ASN A 5 0.01 28.21 6.37
CA ASN A 5 0.63 27.06 5.72
C ASN A 5 -0.47 26.19 5.06
N LYS A 6 -1.00 26.65 3.92
CA LYS A 6 -1.97 25.94 3.08
C LYS A 6 -1.48 24.55 2.65
N GLN A 7 -0.20 24.25 2.87
CA GLN A 7 0.47 23.04 2.43
C GLN A 7 0.43 21.94 3.50
N LYS A 8 -0.03 22.24 4.71
CA LYS A 8 -0.12 21.25 5.78
C LYS A 8 -1.14 20.16 5.45
N LEU A 9 -0.71 18.90 5.55
CA LEU A 9 -1.50 17.73 5.16
C LEU A 9 -2.30 17.16 6.32
N ILE A 10 -3.56 16.82 6.02
CA ILE A 10 -4.44 16.07 6.92
C ILE A 10 -4.38 14.60 6.53
N ASN A 11 -4.00 13.78 7.50
CA ASN A 11 -3.87 12.33 7.32
C ASN A 11 -5.25 11.65 7.35
N THR A 12 -5.74 11.27 6.17
CA THR A 12 -7.03 10.57 6.03
C THR A 12 -6.92 9.07 6.35
N ASP A 13 -5.72 8.51 6.47
CA ASP A 13 -5.53 7.14 6.94
C ASP A 13 -5.73 7.02 8.47
N SER A 14 -5.39 8.05 9.23
CA SER A 14 -5.74 8.11 10.66
C SER A 14 -7.23 8.36 10.91
N PHE A 15 -7.96 8.86 9.91
CA PHE A 15 -9.39 9.15 9.96
C PHE A 15 -10.22 7.88 10.24
N LEU A 16 -9.80 6.70 9.78
CA LEU A 16 -10.55 5.45 10.01
C LEU A 16 -9.89 4.52 11.03
N TYR A 17 -8.55 4.55 11.17
CA TYR A 17 -7.81 3.46 11.82
C TYR A 17 -7.05 3.87 13.10
N SER A 18 -7.22 5.10 13.60
CA SER A 18 -6.58 5.51 14.86
C SER A 18 -7.43 5.11 16.09
N SER A 19 -6.83 4.33 16.98
CA SER A 19 -7.44 3.76 18.19
C SER A 19 -7.36 4.66 19.44
N ASN A 20 -6.67 5.80 19.37
CA ASN A 20 -6.18 6.49 20.56
C ASN A 20 -7.12 7.55 21.16
N TRP A 21 -8.42 7.42 20.96
CA TRP A 21 -9.38 8.40 21.45
C TRP A 21 -10.34 7.86 22.53
N ARG A 22 -10.29 6.55 22.81
CA ARG A 22 -11.14 5.95 23.85
C ARG A 22 -11.02 6.63 25.23
N THR A 23 -9.95 7.38 25.49
CA THR A 23 -9.72 8.06 26.78
C THR A 23 -10.40 9.41 26.95
N GLU A 24 -10.73 10.17 25.89
CA GLU A 24 -11.28 11.53 26.04
C GLU A 24 -12.81 11.62 25.86
N LEU A 25 -13.45 10.65 25.19
CA LEU A 25 -14.91 10.67 24.95
C LEU A 25 -15.74 9.61 25.69
N GLN A 26 -15.11 8.55 26.19
CA GLN A 26 -15.82 7.42 26.81
C GLN A 26 -15.69 7.37 28.33
N GLY A 27 -14.94 8.29 28.95
CA GLY A 27 -15.05 8.50 30.39
C GLY A 27 -16.43 9.05 30.69
N SER A 28 -17.11 8.47 31.68
CA SER A 28 -18.41 8.86 32.23
C SER A 28 -18.52 10.31 32.74
N GLY A 29 -17.49 11.15 32.52
CA GLY A 29 -17.45 12.56 32.86
C GLY A 29 -18.08 13.43 31.77
N LYS A 30 -18.86 14.43 32.20
CA LYS A 30 -19.33 15.53 31.34
C LYS A 30 -18.11 16.15 30.64
N ILE A 31 -18.00 16.00 29.32
CA ILE A 31 -16.97 16.73 28.57
C ILE A 31 -17.33 18.21 28.64
N ALA A 32 -16.49 18.96 29.35
CA ALA A 32 -16.64 20.40 29.43
C ALA A 32 -16.48 20.99 28.02
N PRO A 33 -17.35 21.94 27.62
CA PRO A 33 -17.20 22.68 26.36
C PRO A 33 -15.80 23.25 26.15
N ASN A 34 -15.12 23.64 27.23
CA ASN A 34 -13.73 24.11 27.21
C ASN A 34 -12.73 23.04 26.72
N ALA A 35 -12.93 21.76 27.04
CA ALA A 35 -12.09 20.68 26.53
C ALA A 35 -12.28 20.49 25.02
N LEU A 36 -13.50 20.66 24.51
CA LEU A 36 -13.76 20.65 23.06
C LEU A 36 -13.16 21.86 22.36
N LEU A 37 -13.25 23.05 22.97
CA LEU A 37 -12.61 24.24 22.44
C LEU A 37 -11.09 24.04 22.34
N ARG A 38 -10.43 23.54 23.39
CA ARG A 38 -9.01 23.17 23.35
C ARG A 38 -8.73 22.13 22.26
N SER A 39 -9.58 21.11 22.10
CA SER A 39 -9.44 20.12 21.01
C SER A 39 -9.58 20.75 19.62
N VAL A 40 -10.43 21.75 19.44
CA VAL A 40 -10.58 22.51 18.19
C VAL A 40 -9.33 23.35 17.94
N LEU A 41 -8.86 24.10 18.93
CA LEU A 41 -7.72 25.01 18.80
C LEU A 41 -6.39 24.27 18.64
N ASN A 42 -6.26 23.08 19.23
CA ASN A 42 -5.12 22.18 19.09
C ASN A 42 -5.15 21.37 17.78
N CYS A 43 -6.14 21.59 16.91
CA CYS A 43 -6.09 21.00 15.58
C CYS A 43 -4.93 21.62 14.83
N ASP A 44 -4.03 20.75 14.41
CA ASP A 44 -2.77 21.15 13.82
C ASP A 44 -2.99 21.69 12.40
N VAL A 45 -3.35 22.97 12.29
CA VAL A 45 -3.55 23.71 11.04
C VAL A 45 -2.32 24.52 10.63
N GLY A 46 -1.26 24.46 11.45
CA GLY A 46 -0.06 25.30 11.34
C GLY A 46 -0.31 26.68 11.90
N VAL A 47 0.11 26.91 13.15
CA VAL A 47 -0.02 28.20 13.84
C VAL A 47 1.02 29.17 13.25
N PRO A 48 0.62 30.28 12.61
CA PRO A 48 1.56 31.34 12.28
C PRO A 48 2.14 31.92 13.57
N SER A 49 3.46 32.11 13.65
CA SER A 49 4.14 32.60 14.86
C SER A 49 3.49 33.87 15.42
N HIS A 50 3.09 34.79 14.54
CA HIS A 50 2.40 36.05 14.88
C HIS A 50 0.96 35.91 15.42
N LEU A 51 0.33 34.73 15.30
CA LEU A 51 -1.00 34.45 15.88
C LEU A 51 -0.93 33.69 17.20
N THR A 52 0.24 33.21 17.61
CA THR A 52 0.39 32.36 18.81
C THR A 52 -0.16 33.06 20.05
N SER A 53 0.25 34.31 20.31
CA SER A 53 -0.25 35.10 21.45
C SER A 53 -1.76 35.33 21.38
N LYS A 54 -2.31 35.64 20.20
CA LYS A 54 -3.75 35.86 19.99
C LYS A 54 -4.58 34.58 20.16
N ILE A 55 -4.05 33.42 19.78
CA ILE A 55 -4.70 32.12 19.99
C ILE A 55 -4.68 31.77 21.48
N THR A 56 -3.55 31.99 22.15
CA THR A 56 -3.43 31.80 23.60
C THR A 56 -4.40 32.70 24.35
N GLN A 57 -4.53 33.97 23.95
CA GLN A 57 -5.51 34.91 24.52
C GLN A 57 -6.96 34.49 24.21
N PHE A 58 -7.25 33.95 23.02
CA PHE A 58 -8.58 33.42 22.72
C PHE A 58 -8.90 32.14 23.53
N SER A 59 -7.86 31.42 23.97
CA SER A 59 -7.97 30.20 24.78
C SER A 59 -7.88 30.43 26.28
N SER A 60 -7.43 31.61 26.74
CA SER A 60 -7.30 31.95 28.16
C SER A 60 -8.69 31.96 28.81
N ASP A 61 -8.77 31.72 30.11
CA ASP A 61 -10.05 31.58 30.81
C ASP A 61 -10.79 32.91 31.04
N GLU A 62 -10.22 34.05 30.65
CA GLU A 62 -10.85 35.37 30.75
C GLU A 62 -12.18 35.42 29.94
N GLU A 63 -13.25 35.89 30.60
CA GLU A 63 -14.64 35.74 30.16
C GLU A 63 -15.13 36.79 29.15
N ASP A 64 -14.37 37.86 28.90
CA ASP A 64 -14.86 39.04 28.17
C ASP A 64 -14.94 38.87 26.64
N ASN A 65 -14.58 37.71 26.11
CA ASN A 65 -14.65 37.46 24.67
C ASN A 65 -16.02 36.90 24.25
N LEU A 66 -16.93 37.78 23.80
CA LEU A 66 -18.26 37.41 23.31
C LEU A 66 -18.23 36.34 22.19
N ALA A 67 -17.22 36.36 21.32
CA ALA A 67 -17.06 35.34 20.27
C ALA A 67 -16.79 33.96 20.86
N LYS A 68 -15.92 33.87 21.87
CA LYS A 68 -15.61 32.65 22.60
C LYS A 68 -16.85 32.10 23.31
N LYS A 69 -17.61 32.96 24.01
CA LYS A 69 -18.87 32.58 24.69
C LYS A 69 -19.87 31.95 23.72
N LYS A 70 -20.14 32.61 22.58
CA LYS A 70 -21.06 32.07 21.55
C LYS A 70 -20.57 30.75 20.94
N LEU A 71 -19.26 30.57 20.78
CA LEU A 71 -18.70 29.29 20.32
C LEU A 71 -18.87 28.20 21.37
N LEU A 72 -18.61 28.49 22.65
CA LEU A 72 -18.81 27.55 23.75
C LEU A 72 -20.27 27.12 23.89
N ASP A 73 -21.22 28.05 23.78
CA ASP A 73 -22.66 27.74 23.76
C ASP A 73 -23.01 26.79 22.60
N SER A 74 -22.42 27.05 21.43
CA SER A 74 -22.60 26.18 20.26
C SER A 74 -21.97 24.80 20.44
N LEU A 75 -20.82 24.70 21.10
CA LEU A 75 -20.18 23.42 21.45
C LEU A 75 -20.99 22.65 22.50
N SER A 76 -21.57 23.34 23.49
CA SER A 76 -22.51 22.76 24.46
C SER A 76 -23.71 22.14 23.76
N LYS A 77 -24.30 22.86 22.80
CA LYS A 77 -25.40 22.36 21.98
C LYS A 77 -25.00 21.16 21.13
N LEU A 78 -23.77 21.13 20.60
CA LEU A 78 -23.23 19.96 19.89
C LEU A 78 -23.16 18.73 20.80
N VAL A 79 -22.68 18.89 22.04
CA VAL A 79 -22.62 17.78 23.03
C VAL A 79 -24.02 17.28 23.34
N GLN A 80 -24.98 18.17 23.55
CA GLN A 80 -26.38 17.82 23.79
C GLN A 80 -27.00 17.07 22.60
N ASN A 81 -26.83 17.59 21.38
CA ASN A 81 -27.31 16.95 20.16
C ASN A 81 -26.70 15.55 19.99
N LYS A 82 -25.41 15.40 20.25
CA LYS A 82 -24.72 14.11 20.19
C LYS A 82 -25.25 13.11 21.21
N ARG A 83 -25.52 13.54 22.45
CA ARG A 83 -26.12 12.68 23.49
C ARG A 83 -27.50 12.17 23.08
N ARG A 84 -28.29 13.00 22.41
CA ARG A 84 -29.63 12.65 21.90
C ARG A 84 -29.58 11.87 20.57
N PHE A 85 -28.42 11.73 19.93
CA PHE A 85 -28.31 11.12 18.61
C PHE A 85 -28.33 9.58 18.70
N ASN A 86 -29.42 8.96 18.24
CA ASN A 86 -29.52 7.50 18.16
C ASN A 86 -28.80 6.95 16.92
N VAL A 87 -27.59 6.44 17.13
CA VAL A 87 -26.75 5.87 16.06
C VAL A 87 -27.47 4.74 15.33
N SER A 88 -28.07 3.79 16.05
CA SER A 88 -28.69 2.61 15.43
C SER A 88 -29.86 2.99 14.52
N HIS A 89 -30.72 3.92 14.96
CA HIS A 89 -31.82 4.43 14.16
C HIS A 89 -31.31 5.07 12.85
N HIS A 90 -30.31 5.94 12.94
CA HIS A 90 -29.78 6.63 11.76
C HIS A 90 -29.00 5.74 10.80
N VAL A 91 -28.39 4.65 11.28
CA VAL A 91 -27.80 3.64 10.39
C VAL A 91 -28.92 2.91 9.63
N LYS A 92 -29.96 2.42 10.32
CA LYS A 92 -31.12 1.75 9.67
C LYS A 92 -31.79 2.64 8.62
N GLU A 93 -32.00 3.91 8.94
CA GLU A 93 -32.52 4.91 8.00
C GLU A 93 -31.60 5.12 6.79
N ALA A 94 -30.28 5.09 6.96
CA ALA A 94 -29.34 5.20 5.85
C ALA A 94 -29.41 4.00 4.90
N PHE A 95 -29.64 2.79 5.43
CA PHE A 95 -29.91 1.59 4.62
C PHE A 95 -31.22 1.73 3.84
N LYS A 96 -32.32 2.05 4.54
CA LYS A 96 -33.65 2.26 3.97
C LYS A 96 -33.63 3.26 2.81
N ARG A 97 -33.02 4.43 2.99
CA ARG A 97 -32.92 5.48 1.95
C ARG A 97 -32.11 5.08 0.72
N ASN A 98 -31.25 4.07 0.83
CA ASN A 98 -30.46 3.58 -0.29
C ASN A 98 -31.09 2.35 -0.96
N GLY A 99 -32.29 1.93 -0.53
CA GLY A 99 -32.98 0.74 -1.02
C GLY A 99 -32.24 -0.55 -0.69
N ILE A 100 -31.53 -0.60 0.44
CA ILE A 100 -30.76 -1.77 0.86
C ILE A 100 -31.33 -2.27 2.18
N ALA A 101 -31.61 -3.57 2.27
CA ALA A 101 -32.02 -4.21 3.53
C ALA A 101 -30.95 -4.03 4.60
N PHE A 102 -31.37 -3.77 5.84
CA PHE A 102 -30.43 -3.69 6.94
C PHE A 102 -29.84 -5.09 7.21
N PRO A 103 -28.50 -5.25 7.27
CA PRO A 103 -27.89 -6.56 7.36
C PRO A 103 -28.16 -7.22 8.70
N ASP A 104 -28.52 -8.50 8.67
CA ASP A 104 -28.57 -9.33 9.86
C ASP A 104 -27.18 -9.50 10.48
N LYS A 105 -27.14 -9.98 11.73
CA LYS A 105 -25.87 -10.23 12.45
C LYS A 105 -24.94 -11.23 11.73
N LEU A 106 -25.49 -12.03 10.82
CA LEU A 106 -24.79 -13.05 10.03
C LEU A 106 -24.35 -12.57 8.63
N CYS A 107 -24.69 -11.33 8.24
CA CYS A 107 -24.33 -10.79 6.93
C CYS A 107 -22.81 -10.83 6.73
N GLU A 108 -22.36 -11.32 5.59
CA GLU A 108 -20.94 -11.41 5.25
C GLU A 108 -20.46 -10.20 4.42
N ASP A 109 -21.38 -9.35 3.99
CA ASP A 109 -21.08 -8.28 3.04
C ASP A 109 -20.61 -7.00 3.72
N ALA A 110 -19.70 -6.30 3.04
CA ALA A 110 -19.32 -4.96 3.42
C ALA A 110 -20.49 -3.98 3.18
N VAL A 111 -20.67 -3.02 4.08
CA VAL A 111 -21.63 -1.94 3.93
C VAL A 111 -21.27 -1.10 2.69
N PRO A 112 -22.18 -0.96 1.72
CA PRO A 112 -21.92 -0.14 0.55
C PRO A 112 -21.56 1.28 0.92
N LEU A 113 -20.53 1.85 0.27
CA LEU A 113 -20.03 3.19 0.60
C LEU A 113 -21.16 4.25 0.56
N LYS A 114 -22.12 4.13 -0.36
CA LYS A 114 -23.28 5.04 -0.43
C LYS A 114 -24.08 5.11 0.87
N VAL A 115 -24.25 3.99 1.59
CA VAL A 115 -24.93 3.94 2.89
C VAL A 115 -24.13 4.70 3.95
N VAL A 116 -22.80 4.47 4.00
CA VAL A 116 -21.90 5.18 4.93
C VAL A 116 -21.93 6.70 4.67
N LEU A 117 -21.92 7.11 3.41
CA LEU A 117 -22.00 8.52 3.01
C LEU A 117 -23.35 9.15 3.39
N THR A 118 -24.46 8.43 3.22
CA THR A 118 -25.80 8.87 3.65
C THR A 118 -25.88 9.01 5.17
N TYR A 119 -25.39 8.03 5.92
CA TYR A 119 -25.33 8.09 7.38
C TYR A 119 -24.54 9.31 7.86
N ILE A 120 -23.34 9.53 7.34
CA ILE A 120 -22.50 10.66 7.78
C ILE A 120 -23.11 12.00 7.41
N SER A 121 -23.74 12.11 6.25
CA SER A 121 -24.44 13.33 5.87
C SER A 121 -25.58 13.64 6.86
N ASN A 122 -26.39 12.63 7.19
CA ASN A 122 -27.48 12.76 8.15
C ASN A 122 -26.97 13.06 9.58
N ALA A 123 -25.93 12.37 10.01
CA ALA A 123 -25.34 12.54 11.35
C ALA A 123 -24.78 13.95 11.53
N LEU A 124 -24.03 14.46 10.55
CA LEU A 124 -23.52 15.84 10.59
C LEU A 124 -24.65 16.86 10.59
N ALA A 125 -25.70 16.67 9.79
CA ALA A 125 -26.84 17.60 9.76
C ALA A 125 -27.60 17.67 11.09
N LYS A 126 -27.67 16.56 11.84
CA LYS A 126 -28.39 16.50 13.12
C LYS A 126 -27.53 16.91 14.32
N ILE A 127 -26.24 16.59 14.30
CA ILE A 127 -25.35 16.83 15.44
C ILE A 127 -24.77 18.24 15.42
N LEU A 128 -24.36 18.73 14.25
CA LEU A 128 -23.60 19.97 14.11
C LEU A 128 -24.55 21.19 14.15
N PRO A 129 -24.49 22.04 15.20
CA PRO A 129 -25.34 23.22 15.28
C PRO A 129 -24.96 24.25 14.21
N GLN A 130 -25.94 24.96 13.67
CA GLN A 130 -25.72 26.10 12.78
C GLN A 130 -24.83 27.18 13.42
N GLY A 131 -24.86 27.32 14.75
CA GLY A 131 -23.97 28.23 15.47
C GLY A 131 -22.49 27.98 15.19
N ILE A 132 -22.04 26.73 14.99
CA ILE A 132 -20.62 26.42 14.78
C ILE A 132 -20.17 26.76 13.35
N VAL A 133 -20.98 26.44 12.35
CA VAL A 133 -20.55 26.42 10.93
C VAL A 133 -21.38 27.28 10.00
N GLY A 134 -22.44 27.91 10.50
CA GLY A 134 -23.43 28.65 9.73
C GLY A 134 -24.05 27.77 8.64
N ASN A 135 -24.15 28.33 7.43
CA ASN A 135 -24.73 27.66 6.26
C ASN A 135 -23.77 26.66 5.58
N ASN A 136 -22.57 26.42 6.14
CA ASN A 136 -21.55 25.56 5.52
C ASN A 136 -21.76 24.05 5.73
N VAL A 137 -22.87 23.62 6.34
CA VAL A 137 -23.14 22.19 6.65
C VAL A 137 -23.06 21.32 5.39
N LYS A 138 -23.67 21.75 4.27
CA LYS A 138 -23.65 20.99 3.01
C LYS A 138 -22.23 20.82 2.45
N GLN A 139 -21.40 21.85 2.58
CA GLN A 139 -20.01 21.83 2.13
C GLN A 139 -19.15 20.92 3.00
N LEU A 140 -19.37 20.93 4.32
CA LEU A 140 -18.70 20.02 5.25
C LEU A 140 -19.14 18.56 5.06
N GLN A 141 -20.41 18.31 4.72
CA GLN A 141 -20.86 16.99 4.28
C GLN A 141 -20.15 16.56 2.99
N LYS A 142 -19.98 17.47 2.01
CA LYS A 142 -19.20 17.20 0.80
C LYS A 142 -17.74 16.85 1.13
N LEU A 143 -17.11 17.62 2.02
CA LEU A 143 -15.75 17.33 2.51
C LEU A 143 -15.66 15.94 3.16
N ALA A 144 -16.57 15.61 4.09
CA ALA A 144 -16.61 14.30 4.75
C ALA A 144 -16.79 13.15 3.73
N ARG A 145 -17.64 13.34 2.72
CA ARG A 145 -17.83 12.37 1.63
C ARG A 145 -16.56 12.18 0.80
N ASP A 146 -15.87 13.26 0.48
CA ASP A 146 -14.62 13.22 -0.30
C ASP A 146 -13.49 12.53 0.46
N LEU A 147 -13.39 12.76 1.78
CA LEU A 147 -12.45 12.05 2.66
C LEU A 147 -12.74 10.53 2.69
N LEU A 148 -14.02 10.16 2.81
CA LEU A 148 -14.46 8.75 2.84
C LEU A 148 -14.26 8.01 1.51
N LYS A 149 -14.36 8.70 0.38
CA LYS A 149 -14.08 8.11 -0.94
C LYS A 149 -12.60 7.73 -1.11
N GLY A 150 -11.73 8.17 -0.20
CA GLY A 150 -10.32 7.84 -0.19
C GLY A 150 -9.49 8.84 -0.99
N LYS A 151 -9.83 10.13 -0.97
CA LYS A 151 -8.86 11.18 -1.29
C LYS A 151 -7.78 11.11 -0.19
N PRO A 152 -6.57 10.63 -0.48
CA PRO A 152 -5.65 10.18 0.57
C PRO A 152 -4.93 11.34 1.25
N ILE A 153 -4.95 12.52 0.63
CA ILE A 153 -4.30 13.72 1.16
C ILE A 153 -5.23 14.89 0.90
N VAL A 154 -5.63 15.55 1.99
CA VAL A 154 -6.41 16.78 1.97
C VAL A 154 -5.57 17.84 2.67
N THR A 155 -5.28 18.93 2.00
CA THR A 155 -4.57 20.06 2.63
C THR A 155 -5.54 20.86 3.50
N VAL A 156 -5.02 21.60 4.49
CA VAL A 156 -5.81 22.60 5.21
C VAL A 156 -6.44 23.59 4.22
N GLY A 157 -5.70 24.00 3.19
CA GLY A 157 -6.22 24.86 2.12
C GLY A 157 -7.41 24.23 1.37
N HIS A 158 -7.36 22.92 1.11
CA HIS A 158 -8.48 22.20 0.50
C HIS A 158 -9.68 22.18 1.45
N VAL A 159 -9.51 21.84 2.74
CA VAL A 159 -10.59 21.91 3.74
C VAL A 159 -11.23 23.30 3.78
N VAL A 160 -10.41 24.34 3.86
CA VAL A 160 -10.86 25.73 3.93
C VAL A 160 -11.57 26.16 2.65
N SER A 161 -11.22 25.62 1.49
CA SER A 161 -11.90 25.91 0.23
C SER A 161 -13.37 25.46 0.19
N TYR A 162 -13.77 24.52 1.06
CA TYR A 162 -15.19 24.15 1.24
C TYR A 162 -15.96 25.18 2.08
N LEU A 163 -15.27 26.01 2.87
CA LEU A 163 -15.93 27.09 3.59
C LEU A 163 -16.24 28.21 2.60
N HIS A 164 -17.49 28.65 2.55
CA HIS A 164 -17.91 29.71 1.64
C HIS A 164 -17.16 31.02 1.94
N LYS A 165 -16.91 31.87 0.92
CA LYS A 165 -16.28 33.19 1.09
C LYS A 165 -17.00 34.07 2.14
N GLY A 166 -18.27 33.76 2.45
CA GLY A 166 -19.04 34.35 3.54
C GLY A 166 -18.83 33.72 4.92
N THR A 167 -17.63 33.27 5.29
CA THR A 167 -17.31 32.84 6.68
C THR A 167 -17.68 33.90 7.72
N CYS A 168 -17.78 35.17 7.31
CA CYS A 168 -18.29 36.29 8.10
C CYS A 168 -19.74 36.11 8.59
N LYS A 169 -20.53 35.22 7.95
CA LYS A 169 -21.93 34.95 8.31
C LYS A 169 -22.09 33.89 9.42
N VAL A 170 -20.99 33.33 9.93
CA VAL A 170 -21.03 32.48 11.14
C VAL A 170 -21.03 33.40 12.35
N GLY A 171 -22.11 33.39 13.13
CA GLY A 171 -22.39 34.44 14.13
C GLY A 171 -21.26 34.73 15.12
N TRP A 172 -20.61 33.70 15.69
CA TRP A 172 -19.48 33.90 16.60
C TRP A 172 -18.19 34.32 15.87
N LEU A 173 -18.02 33.88 14.63
CA LEU A 173 -16.81 34.13 13.85
C LEU A 173 -16.79 35.58 13.32
N GLY A 174 -17.95 36.16 13.02
CA GLY A 174 -18.09 37.56 12.65
C GLY A 174 -17.67 38.53 13.76
N LEU A 175 -17.74 38.09 15.02
CA LEU A 175 -17.31 38.87 16.19
C LEU A 175 -15.78 38.90 16.39
N VAL A 176 -15.02 38.10 15.64
CA VAL A 176 -13.55 38.10 15.72
C VAL A 176 -13.02 39.20 14.80
N PRO A 177 -12.50 40.34 15.31
CA PRO A 177 -12.13 41.49 14.48
C PRO A 177 -10.95 41.17 13.55
N ASP A 178 -9.96 40.44 14.04
CA ASP A 178 -8.78 40.04 13.27
C ASP A 178 -9.14 39.01 12.18
N GLY A 179 -9.03 39.40 10.91
CA GLY A 179 -9.36 38.55 9.77
C GLY A 179 -8.45 37.32 9.60
N ALA A 180 -7.20 37.38 10.07
CA ALA A 180 -6.27 36.26 10.05
C ALA A 180 -6.62 35.24 11.13
N LEU A 181 -6.86 35.69 12.37
CA LEU A 181 -7.36 34.87 13.46
C LEU A 181 -8.72 34.25 13.11
N ARG A 182 -9.63 35.04 12.52
CA ARG A 182 -10.93 34.55 12.03
C ARG A 182 -10.76 33.40 11.03
N SER A 183 -9.88 33.57 10.06
CA SER A 183 -9.60 32.51 9.08
C SER A 183 -8.97 31.27 9.73
N TYR A 184 -8.10 31.47 10.74
CA TYR A 184 -7.46 30.39 11.50
C TYR A 184 -8.48 29.57 12.28
N LEU A 185 -9.38 30.23 13.01
CA LEU A 185 -10.42 29.59 13.80
C LEU A 185 -11.40 28.82 12.91
N ALA A 186 -11.79 29.40 11.76
CA ALA A 186 -12.63 28.74 10.78
C ALA A 186 -11.97 27.45 10.22
N ALA A 187 -10.69 27.55 9.85
CA ALA A 187 -9.91 26.41 9.39
C ALA A 187 -9.80 25.34 10.49
N SER A 188 -9.49 25.74 11.72
CA SER A 188 -9.37 24.84 12.88
C SER A 188 -10.65 24.07 13.13
N VAL A 189 -11.82 24.73 13.09
CA VAL A 189 -13.13 24.08 13.22
C VAL A 189 -13.37 23.09 12.08
N ALA A 190 -13.13 23.48 10.83
CA ALA A 190 -13.37 22.58 9.68
C ALA A 190 -12.43 21.36 9.70
N VAL A 191 -11.16 21.56 10.06
CA VAL A 191 -10.19 20.48 10.24
C VAL A 191 -10.56 19.60 11.44
N TRP A 192 -11.05 20.16 12.53
CA TRP A 192 -11.55 19.40 13.68
C TRP A 192 -12.76 18.53 13.30
N ILE A 193 -13.73 19.09 12.57
CA ILE A 193 -14.91 18.34 12.08
C ILE A 193 -14.47 17.20 11.17
N ALA A 194 -13.55 17.47 10.25
CA ALA A 194 -13.01 16.46 9.35
C ALA A 194 -12.22 15.40 10.12
N THR A 195 -11.27 15.76 10.97
CA THR A 195 -10.27 14.81 11.51
C THR A 195 -10.64 14.18 12.84
N LYS A 196 -11.60 14.76 13.57
CA LYS A 196 -12.03 14.31 14.89
C LYS A 196 -13.48 13.89 14.85
N LEU A 197 -14.40 14.82 14.59
CA LEU A 197 -15.83 14.54 14.69
C LEU A 197 -16.29 13.45 13.71
N THR A 198 -15.96 13.59 12.42
CA THR A 198 -16.42 12.67 11.38
C THR A 198 -15.93 11.22 11.60
N PRO A 199 -14.62 10.97 11.83
CA PRO A 199 -14.10 9.68 12.28
C PRO A 199 -14.87 9.06 13.44
N GLU A 200 -15.19 9.84 14.46
CA GLU A 200 -15.87 9.35 15.64
C GLU A 200 -17.31 8.97 15.35
N LEU A 201 -18.01 9.70 14.49
CA LEU A 201 -19.33 9.32 14.02
C LEU A 201 -19.30 8.02 13.22
N ILE A 202 -18.27 7.83 12.38
CA ILE A 202 -18.08 6.57 11.63
C ILE A 202 -17.79 5.43 12.59
N LYS A 203 -16.82 5.58 13.50
CA LYS A 203 -16.45 4.54 14.48
C LYS A 203 -17.59 4.23 15.45
N ALA A 204 -18.51 5.16 15.69
CA ALA A 204 -19.70 4.90 16.49
C ALA A 204 -20.64 3.92 15.77
N ALA A 205 -20.81 4.04 14.45
CA ALA A 205 -21.73 3.22 13.66
C ALA A 205 -21.11 1.96 13.05
N PHE A 206 -19.87 2.05 12.57
CA PHE A 206 -19.24 1.05 11.70
C PHE A 206 -17.85 0.66 12.21
N TYR A 207 -17.43 -0.54 11.82
CA TYR A 207 -16.04 -0.95 11.83
C TYR A 207 -15.43 -0.68 10.45
N GLY A 208 -14.44 0.21 10.38
CA GLY A 208 -13.69 0.48 9.16
C GLY A 208 -12.37 -0.31 9.14
N CYS A 209 -12.06 -0.97 8.04
CA CYS A 209 -10.77 -1.61 7.76
C CYS A 209 -10.36 -1.43 6.29
N LYS A 210 -9.12 -1.79 5.92
CA LYS A 210 -8.70 -1.84 4.52
C LYS A 210 -8.86 -3.26 4.00
N HIS A 211 -9.38 -3.41 2.79
CA HIS A 211 -9.37 -4.70 2.09
C HIS A 211 -7.94 -5.16 1.80
N ASP A 212 -7.65 -6.46 1.92
CA ASP A 212 -6.26 -6.93 1.81
C ASP A 212 -5.68 -6.75 0.39
N ALA A 213 -6.41 -7.15 -0.66
CA ALA A 213 -5.91 -7.05 -2.04
C ALA A 213 -5.87 -5.59 -2.53
N THR A 214 -6.96 -4.86 -2.28
CA THR A 214 -7.17 -3.53 -2.88
C THR A 214 -6.67 -2.39 -2.01
N LYS A 215 -6.51 -2.62 -0.71
CA LYS A 215 -6.18 -1.57 0.29
C LYS A 215 -7.19 -0.43 0.34
N VAL A 216 -8.36 -0.59 -0.30
CA VAL A 216 -9.48 0.35 -0.27
C VAL A 216 -10.19 0.25 1.09
N PRO A 217 -10.70 1.37 1.65
CA PRO A 217 -11.52 1.33 2.85
C PRO A 217 -12.81 0.54 2.62
N VAL A 218 -13.08 -0.40 3.51
CA VAL A 218 -14.31 -1.17 3.60
C VAL A 218 -14.91 -1.01 4.99
N PHE A 219 -16.24 -1.04 5.05
CA PHE A 219 -16.99 -0.78 6.27
C PHE A 219 -17.90 -1.97 6.56
N PHE A 220 -18.03 -2.29 7.85
CA PHE A 220 -18.95 -3.30 8.34
C PHE A 220 -19.78 -2.70 9.46
N THR A 221 -21.01 -3.17 9.66
CA THR A 221 -21.68 -2.90 10.94
C THR A 221 -20.90 -3.61 12.06
N LYS A 222 -20.90 -3.04 13.27
CA LYS A 222 -20.15 -3.64 14.38
C LYS A 222 -20.57 -5.09 14.70
N PRO A 223 -21.87 -5.43 14.75
CA PRO A 223 -22.29 -6.80 15.02
C PRO A 223 -21.84 -7.79 13.94
N CYS A 224 -21.96 -7.41 12.67
CA CYS A 224 -21.48 -8.18 11.52
C CYS A 224 -19.97 -8.46 11.63
N TRP A 225 -19.17 -7.41 11.85
CA TRP A 225 -17.72 -7.57 11.96
C TRP A 225 -17.32 -8.45 13.15
N GLN A 226 -17.96 -8.24 14.31
CA GLN A 226 -17.71 -9.06 15.50
C GLN A 226 -18.02 -10.54 15.22
N SER A 227 -19.21 -10.84 14.71
CA SER A 227 -19.64 -12.19 14.33
C SER A 227 -18.63 -12.86 13.39
N ARG A 228 -18.21 -12.14 12.33
CA ARG A 228 -17.21 -12.63 11.37
C ARG A 228 -15.86 -12.94 12.00
N THR A 229 -15.36 -12.05 12.86
CA THR A 229 -14.05 -12.25 13.52
C THR A 229 -14.10 -13.31 14.61
N GLU A 230 -15.21 -13.46 15.34
CA GLU A 230 -15.36 -14.53 16.32
C GLU A 230 -15.45 -15.89 15.62
N ARG A 231 -16.20 -16.00 14.51
CA ARG A 231 -16.23 -17.22 13.70
C ARG A 231 -14.85 -17.59 13.19
N ALA A 232 -14.13 -16.61 12.61
CA ALA A 232 -12.77 -16.85 12.12
C ALA A 232 -11.81 -17.23 13.25
N LEU A 233 -11.90 -16.58 14.42
CA LEU A 233 -11.12 -16.95 15.60
C LEU A 233 -11.43 -18.37 16.05
N SER A 234 -12.71 -18.75 16.12
CA SER A 234 -13.15 -20.10 16.48
C SER A 234 -12.60 -21.14 15.51
N THR A 235 -12.60 -20.85 14.19
CA THR A 235 -11.98 -21.72 13.19
C THR A 235 -10.48 -21.87 13.46
N LEU A 236 -9.75 -20.77 13.69
CA LEU A 236 -8.31 -20.83 13.97
C LEU A 236 -7.98 -21.60 15.26
N VAL A 237 -8.85 -21.56 16.26
CA VAL A 237 -8.68 -22.36 17.49
C VAL A 237 -9.00 -23.83 17.22
N LYS A 238 -10.10 -24.12 16.52
CA LYS A 238 -10.50 -25.48 16.14
C LYS A 238 -9.43 -26.17 15.28
N ASP A 239 -8.83 -25.44 14.34
CA ASP A 239 -7.80 -25.94 13.45
C ASP A 239 -6.42 -26.08 14.13
N GLY A 240 -6.34 -25.76 15.44
CA GLY A 240 -5.09 -25.82 16.21
C GLY A 240 -4.06 -24.76 15.80
N TYR A 241 -4.45 -23.70 15.10
CA TYR A 241 -3.52 -22.60 14.78
C TYR A 241 -3.30 -21.68 15.99
N LEU A 242 -4.37 -21.39 16.74
CA LEU A 242 -4.33 -20.58 17.95
C LEU A 242 -4.74 -21.39 19.18
N ARG A 243 -4.06 -21.14 20.30
CA ARG A 243 -4.45 -21.64 21.61
C ARG A 243 -4.71 -20.47 22.55
N GLN A 244 -5.87 -20.44 23.21
CA GLN A 244 -6.11 -19.46 24.26
C GLN A 244 -5.21 -19.76 25.46
N VAL A 245 -4.56 -18.73 26.01
CA VAL A 245 -3.68 -18.84 27.18
C VAL A 245 -4.15 -17.92 28.30
N PRO A 246 -3.82 -18.20 29.57
CA PRO A 246 -4.16 -17.33 30.69
C PRO A 246 -3.66 -15.90 30.50
N LEU A 247 -4.37 -14.94 31.12
CA LEU A 247 -3.97 -13.54 31.08
C LEU A 247 -2.64 -13.38 31.84
N ALA A 248 -1.54 -13.22 31.10
CA ALA A 248 -0.23 -12.98 31.70
C ALA A 248 -0.13 -11.53 32.23
N ALA A 249 0.56 -11.35 33.36
CA ALA A 249 0.91 -10.04 33.88
C ALA A 249 1.79 -9.28 32.88
N SER A 250 1.26 -8.15 32.39
CA SER A 250 1.94 -7.01 31.78
C SER A 250 3.19 -7.29 30.91
N SER A 251 2.96 -7.58 29.64
CA SER A 251 3.86 -7.15 28.55
C SER A 251 3.04 -6.55 27.40
N LYS A 252 3.64 -5.64 26.62
CA LYS A 252 3.00 -5.02 25.45
C LYS A 252 2.90 -6.04 24.30
N LEU A 253 1.98 -6.98 24.44
CA LEU A 253 1.72 -8.01 23.42
C LEU A 253 1.17 -7.37 22.12
N PRO A 254 1.46 -7.95 20.95
CA PRO A 254 0.81 -7.58 19.71
C PRO A 254 -0.71 -7.82 19.78
N VAL A 255 -1.46 -7.13 18.92
CA VAL A 255 -2.91 -7.29 18.82
C VAL A 255 -3.24 -8.24 17.68
N LEU A 256 -4.12 -9.21 17.92
CA LEU A 256 -4.68 -10.07 16.89
C LEU A 256 -5.65 -9.24 16.02
N LYS A 257 -5.27 -9.01 14.77
CA LYS A 257 -6.04 -8.19 13.83
C LYS A 257 -6.54 -9.01 12.65
N PHE A 258 -7.83 -8.89 12.38
CA PHE A 258 -8.44 -9.48 11.19
C PHE A 258 -8.52 -8.44 10.07
N VAL A 259 -8.20 -8.87 8.84
CA VAL A 259 -8.25 -8.07 7.62
C VAL A 259 -9.17 -8.77 6.62
N PRO A 260 -10.15 -8.09 6.02
CA PRO A 260 -11.07 -8.72 5.07
C PRO A 260 -10.35 -9.10 3.78
N LYS A 261 -10.73 -10.27 3.26
CA LYS A 261 -10.41 -10.79 1.93
C LYS A 261 -11.70 -10.98 1.13
N ASP A 262 -11.56 -11.26 -0.17
CA ASP A 262 -12.69 -11.54 -1.06
C ASP A 262 -13.59 -12.64 -0.48
N LYS A 263 -12.97 -13.66 0.14
CA LYS A 263 -13.64 -14.70 0.93
C LYS A 263 -13.02 -14.74 2.33
N GLY A 264 -13.84 -14.52 3.37
CA GLY A 264 -13.41 -14.62 4.77
C GLY A 264 -12.50 -13.47 5.26
N VAL A 265 -11.68 -13.75 6.27
CA VAL A 265 -10.73 -12.78 6.86
C VAL A 265 -9.36 -13.41 7.03
N ARG A 266 -8.31 -12.60 6.95
CA ARG A 266 -6.93 -12.97 7.28
C ARG A 266 -6.58 -12.46 8.66
N CYS A 267 -6.03 -13.34 9.49
CA CYS A 267 -5.50 -13.00 10.80
C CYS A 267 -4.04 -12.52 10.67
N ILE A 268 -3.70 -11.42 11.35
CA ILE A 268 -2.37 -10.80 11.36
C ILE A 268 -2.05 -10.34 12.79
N LEU A 269 -0.82 -10.57 13.24
CA LEU A 269 -0.26 -10.03 14.47
C LEU A 269 0.15 -8.57 14.26
N GLN A 270 -0.56 -7.64 14.87
CA GLN A 270 -0.24 -6.22 14.81
C GLN A 270 0.67 -5.84 15.99
N TYR A 271 1.98 -5.78 15.73
CA TYR A 271 2.95 -5.21 16.65
C TYR A 271 2.75 -3.70 16.76
N GLN A 272 2.82 -3.16 17.99
CA GLN A 272 2.74 -1.72 18.20
C GLN A 272 3.90 -1.04 17.47
N LYS A 273 3.60 -0.12 16.55
CA LYS A 273 4.64 0.67 15.87
C LYS A 273 5.36 1.49 16.94
N ARG A 274 6.65 1.20 17.20
CA ARG A 274 7.54 2.10 17.95
C ARG A 274 7.59 3.41 17.14
N ARG A 275 6.84 4.43 17.57
CA ARG A 275 6.55 5.65 16.79
C ARG A 275 7.76 6.57 16.57
N ASN A 276 8.96 6.20 17.02
CA ASN A 276 10.16 7.03 16.93
C ASN A 276 11.18 6.40 15.97
N VAL A 277 10.96 6.57 14.67
CA VAL A 277 11.83 6.03 13.60
C VAL A 277 13.19 6.77 13.51
N PHE A 278 13.37 7.86 14.27
CA PHE A 278 14.62 8.64 14.28
C PHE A 278 15.35 8.70 15.63
N LYS A 279 14.83 8.05 16.69
CA LYS A 279 15.60 7.87 17.93
C LYS A 279 16.26 6.49 17.90
N LYS A 280 17.56 6.47 18.22
CA LYS A 280 18.49 5.33 18.43
C LYS A 280 17.82 3.96 18.20
N ILE A 281 18.20 3.27 17.11
CA ILE A 281 17.83 1.85 16.90
C ILE A 281 18.26 1.13 18.17
N ASP A 282 17.31 0.53 18.88
CA ASP A 282 17.64 -0.23 20.08
C ASP A 282 18.35 -1.55 19.69
N LYS A 283 19.00 -2.18 20.67
CA LYS A 283 19.78 -3.40 20.46
C LYS A 283 18.93 -4.50 19.81
N GLU A 284 17.69 -4.67 20.29
CA GLU A 284 16.73 -5.66 19.77
C GLU A 284 16.40 -5.43 18.29
N GLN A 285 16.06 -4.20 17.89
CA GLN A 285 15.81 -3.86 16.48
C GLN A 285 17.03 -4.11 15.60
N SER A 286 18.22 -3.85 16.12
CA SER A 286 19.47 -4.11 15.41
C SER A 286 19.65 -5.61 15.16
N ILE A 287 19.44 -6.45 16.19
CA ILE A 287 19.50 -7.92 16.08
C ILE A 287 18.43 -8.43 15.10
N ILE A 288 17.23 -7.87 15.12
CA ILE A 288 16.17 -8.20 14.16
C ILE A 288 16.60 -7.88 12.72
N ILE A 289 17.18 -6.71 12.47
CA ILE A 289 17.71 -6.35 11.14
C ILE A 289 18.82 -7.33 10.73
N ALA A 290 19.73 -7.66 11.65
CA ALA A 290 20.78 -8.65 11.43
C ALA A 290 20.22 -10.03 11.06
N CYS A 291 19.24 -10.56 11.81
CA CYS A 291 18.58 -11.82 11.49
C CYS A 291 17.95 -11.81 10.09
N LYS A 292 17.32 -10.70 9.72
CA LYS A 292 16.70 -10.54 8.41
C LYS A 292 17.74 -10.58 7.28
N GLU A 293 18.81 -9.79 7.39
CA GLU A 293 19.87 -9.77 6.37
C GLU A 293 20.60 -11.12 6.30
N PHE A 294 20.86 -11.76 7.44
CA PHE A 294 21.45 -13.09 7.48
C PHE A 294 20.63 -14.12 6.71
N MET A 295 19.31 -14.21 6.98
CA MET A 295 18.43 -15.12 6.23
C MET A 295 18.36 -14.79 4.75
N ASN A 296 18.32 -13.50 4.38
CA ASN A 296 18.32 -13.10 2.98
C ASN A 296 19.62 -13.51 2.28
N ASN A 297 20.76 -13.45 2.97
CA ASN A 297 22.05 -13.89 2.42
C ASN A 297 22.09 -15.40 2.20
N ILE A 298 21.48 -16.21 3.09
CA ILE A 298 21.37 -17.67 2.88
C ILE A 298 20.52 -17.98 1.66
N VAL A 299 19.35 -17.35 1.55
CA VAL A 299 18.47 -17.54 0.38
C VAL A 299 19.16 -17.04 -0.90
N GLY A 300 20.08 -16.07 -0.78
CA GLY A 300 20.87 -15.55 -1.88
C GLY A 300 20.01 -15.03 -3.04
N HIS A 301 20.52 -15.20 -4.26
CA HIS A 301 19.79 -14.92 -5.49
C HIS A 301 18.89 -16.09 -5.93
N SER A 302 18.66 -17.11 -5.09
CA SER A 302 17.85 -18.26 -5.52
C SER A 302 16.44 -17.81 -5.98
N GLY A 303 16.12 -18.14 -7.23
CA GLY A 303 14.91 -17.63 -7.89
C GLY A 303 15.09 -16.21 -8.43
N ASN A 304 16.23 -15.92 -9.08
CA ASN A 304 16.35 -14.73 -9.90
C ASN A 304 15.50 -14.93 -11.16
N LEU A 305 14.20 -14.69 -11.01
CA LEU A 305 13.18 -14.88 -12.04
C LEU A 305 13.56 -14.30 -13.41
N SER A 306 14.36 -13.23 -13.45
CA SER A 306 14.84 -12.65 -14.71
C SER A 306 15.89 -13.54 -15.37
N GLU A 307 16.94 -13.90 -14.64
CA GLU A 307 18.05 -14.71 -15.19
C GLU A 307 17.58 -16.11 -15.53
N ASP A 308 16.83 -16.75 -14.63
CA ASP A 308 16.31 -18.10 -14.84
C ASP A 308 15.44 -18.11 -16.13
N TRP A 309 14.50 -17.16 -16.27
CA TRP A 309 13.66 -17.06 -17.46
C TRP A 309 14.44 -16.82 -18.75
N ILE A 310 15.43 -15.93 -18.73
CA ILE A 310 16.24 -15.61 -19.92
C ILE A 310 17.00 -16.87 -20.38
N THR A 311 17.61 -17.59 -19.45
CA THR A 311 18.31 -18.85 -19.74
C THR A 311 17.36 -19.87 -20.34
N PHE A 312 16.21 -20.11 -19.71
CA PHE A 312 15.22 -21.07 -20.23
C PHE A 312 14.69 -20.67 -21.62
N ARG A 313 14.40 -19.39 -21.84
CA ARG A 313 13.96 -18.89 -23.14
C ARG A 313 15.01 -19.17 -24.22
N ASN A 314 16.27 -18.88 -23.97
CA ASN A 314 17.33 -19.09 -24.96
C ASN A 314 17.42 -20.57 -25.34
N ASN A 315 17.40 -21.47 -24.35
CA ASN A 315 17.37 -22.91 -24.57
C ASN A 315 16.15 -23.36 -25.39
N TYR A 316 14.96 -22.79 -25.10
CA TYR A 316 13.74 -23.07 -25.86
C TYR A 316 13.88 -22.73 -27.35
N PHE A 317 14.44 -21.55 -27.67
CA PHE A 317 14.63 -21.15 -29.06
C PHE A 317 15.74 -21.91 -29.76
N GLU A 318 16.80 -22.30 -29.06
CA GLU A 318 17.82 -23.21 -29.59
C GLU A 318 17.23 -24.56 -29.97
N GLN A 319 16.41 -25.16 -29.10
CA GLN A 319 15.71 -26.40 -29.42
C GLN A 319 14.74 -26.25 -30.57
N LYS A 320 13.96 -25.16 -30.61
CA LYS A 320 13.06 -24.85 -31.72
C LYS A 320 13.80 -24.74 -33.05
N LYS A 321 15.04 -24.22 -33.05
CA LYS A 321 15.87 -24.11 -34.25
C LYS A 321 16.43 -25.46 -34.71
N ASN A 322 16.67 -26.37 -33.77
CA ASN A 322 17.26 -27.69 -34.02
C ASN A 322 16.21 -28.80 -34.25
N SER A 323 14.93 -28.52 -34.09
CA SER A 323 13.82 -29.46 -34.25
C SER A 323 13.03 -29.20 -35.55
N GLU A 324 12.57 -30.26 -36.21
CA GLU A 324 11.66 -30.16 -37.36
C GLU A 324 10.25 -29.69 -36.97
N SER A 325 9.87 -29.87 -35.69
CA SER A 325 8.57 -29.48 -35.15
C SER A 325 8.70 -28.41 -34.06
N GLU A 326 7.70 -27.52 -33.95
CA GLU A 326 7.65 -26.52 -32.88
C GLU A 326 7.51 -27.21 -31.52
N PRO A 327 8.45 -27.01 -30.58
CA PRO A 327 8.42 -27.72 -29.30
C PRO A 327 7.20 -27.28 -28.48
N ILE A 328 6.50 -28.25 -27.90
CA ILE A 328 5.33 -27.99 -27.05
C ILE A 328 5.79 -27.57 -25.66
N LEU A 329 5.34 -26.39 -25.21
CA LEU A 329 5.64 -25.89 -23.88
C LEU A 329 4.51 -26.23 -22.91
N TYR A 330 4.82 -27.05 -21.91
CA TYR A 330 3.93 -27.35 -20.79
C TYR A 330 4.21 -26.41 -19.61
N TYR A 331 3.18 -26.09 -18.85
CA TYR A 331 3.29 -25.37 -17.60
C TYR A 331 2.46 -26.01 -16.50
N VAL A 332 2.94 -25.83 -15.28
CA VAL A 332 2.19 -26.12 -14.06
C VAL A 332 2.42 -24.98 -13.07
N TYR A 333 1.33 -24.32 -12.69
CA TYR A 333 1.31 -23.32 -11.62
C TYR A 333 0.65 -23.90 -10.37
N THR A 334 1.29 -23.71 -9.22
CA THR A 334 0.77 -24.14 -7.91
C THR A 334 0.90 -23.01 -6.88
N ASP A 335 0.00 -23.04 -5.87
CA ASP A 335 -0.05 -22.08 -4.77
C ASP A 335 -0.07 -22.84 -3.44
N LEU A 336 0.84 -22.50 -2.53
CA LEU A 336 0.85 -23.04 -1.17
C LEU A 336 -0.23 -22.37 -0.31
N SER A 337 -1.19 -23.16 0.16
CA SER A 337 -2.24 -22.67 1.05
C SER A 337 -1.65 -22.24 2.39
N ASN A 338 -1.80 -20.96 2.71
CA ASN A 338 -1.39 -20.37 3.98
C ASN A 338 0.05 -20.72 4.39
N ALA A 339 1.02 -20.58 3.46
CA ALA A 339 2.42 -20.96 3.66
C ALA A 339 2.98 -20.57 5.05
N PHE A 340 2.72 -19.34 5.51
CA PHE A 340 3.11 -18.88 6.84
C PHE A 340 2.50 -19.67 8.00
N SER A 341 1.19 -19.94 7.95
CA SER A 341 0.46 -20.57 9.05
C SER A 341 0.66 -22.08 9.11
N ASN A 342 1.14 -22.67 8.01
CA ASN A 342 1.26 -24.11 7.85
C ASN A 342 2.71 -24.63 7.95
N VAL A 343 3.72 -23.77 7.77
CA VAL A 343 5.13 -24.19 7.85
C VAL A 343 5.46 -24.83 9.21
N HIS A 344 6.19 -25.95 9.20
CA HIS A 344 6.68 -26.58 10.43
C HIS A 344 7.74 -25.70 11.12
N GLN A 345 7.40 -25.23 12.32
CA GLN A 345 8.23 -24.35 13.14
C GLN A 345 9.63 -24.93 13.42
N GLU A 346 9.67 -26.23 13.72
CA GLU A 346 10.90 -26.98 14.00
C GLU A 346 11.86 -26.97 12.81
N ILE A 347 11.33 -27.23 11.60
CA ILE A 347 12.12 -27.21 10.37
C ILE A 347 12.70 -25.81 10.12
N VAL A 348 11.87 -24.76 10.22
CA VAL A 348 12.34 -23.38 9.98
C VAL A 348 13.53 -23.02 10.86
N PHE A 349 13.43 -23.31 12.15
CA PHE A 349 14.49 -22.95 13.08
C PHE A 349 15.69 -23.89 13.03
N LYS A 350 15.48 -25.18 12.77
CA LYS A 350 16.58 -26.11 12.52
C LYS A 350 17.45 -25.58 11.39
N ILE A 351 16.84 -25.23 10.25
CA ILE A 351 17.55 -24.63 9.09
C ILE A 351 18.27 -23.35 9.50
N PHE A 352 17.60 -22.45 10.23
CA PHE A 352 18.21 -21.21 10.69
C PHE A 352 19.43 -21.47 11.58
N LYS A 353 19.29 -22.37 12.55
CA LYS A 353 20.31 -22.69 13.55
C LYS A 353 21.53 -23.37 12.92
N GLU A 354 21.33 -24.35 12.05
CA GLU A 354 22.41 -25.03 11.33
C GLU A 354 23.22 -24.04 10.49
N ASN A 355 22.55 -23.12 9.78
CA ASN A 355 23.24 -22.09 9.01
C ASN A 355 23.96 -21.08 9.92
N LEU A 356 23.37 -20.72 11.06
CA LEU A 356 23.98 -19.79 12.02
C LEU A 356 25.22 -20.40 12.70
N GLN A 357 25.21 -21.71 12.96
CA GLN A 357 26.34 -22.43 13.55
C GLN A 357 27.58 -22.43 12.66
N ARG A 358 27.40 -22.41 11.33
CA ARG A 358 28.49 -22.27 10.34
C ARG A 358 29.13 -20.89 10.31
N GLN A 359 28.58 -19.91 11.03
CA GLN A 359 29.12 -18.55 11.10
C GLN A 359 30.00 -18.34 12.33
N PRO A 360 30.89 -17.32 12.29
CA PRO A 360 31.64 -16.88 13.48
C PRO A 360 30.73 -16.53 14.66
N SER A 361 31.29 -16.57 15.88
CA SER A 361 30.56 -16.26 17.12
C SER A 361 29.98 -14.85 17.15
N THR A 362 30.69 -13.91 16.50
CA THR A 362 30.29 -12.52 16.30
C THR A 362 30.11 -12.24 14.82
N LEU A 363 28.97 -11.67 14.44
CA LEU A 363 28.63 -11.32 13.06
C LEU A 363 28.58 -9.81 12.91
N LYS A 364 29.31 -9.29 11.94
CA LYS A 364 29.21 -7.90 11.47
C LYS A 364 28.42 -7.88 10.17
N LEU A 365 27.15 -7.50 10.23
CA LEU A 365 26.27 -7.43 9.08
C LEU A 365 26.12 -5.98 8.62
N SER A 366 26.42 -5.72 7.35
CA SER A 366 26.10 -4.43 6.75
C SER A 366 24.66 -4.48 6.22
N SER A 367 23.80 -3.60 6.73
CA SER A 367 22.47 -3.43 6.16
C SER A 367 22.62 -2.83 4.76
N ARG A 368 22.63 -3.68 3.72
CA ARG A 368 22.39 -3.20 2.35
C ARG A 368 20.90 -2.97 2.23
N ASN A 369 20.50 -1.75 1.90
CA ASN A 369 19.12 -1.49 1.49
C ASN A 369 18.84 -2.26 0.19
N HIS A 370 18.38 -3.51 0.30
CA HIS A 370 17.85 -4.32 -0.80
C HIS A 370 16.50 -3.73 -1.24
N TYR A 371 16.51 -2.52 -1.79
CA TYR A 371 15.40 -2.02 -2.57
C TYR A 371 15.65 -2.48 -4.00
N THR A 372 14.86 -3.48 -4.40
CA THR A 372 14.93 -4.26 -5.65
C THR A 372 15.98 -5.38 -5.57
N GLY A 373 15.57 -6.61 -5.93
CA GLY A 373 16.46 -7.76 -6.08
C GLY A 373 17.38 -7.63 -7.30
N TYR A 374 17.82 -6.42 -7.60
CA TYR A 374 18.74 -6.08 -8.66
C TYR A 374 19.77 -5.14 -8.05
N SER A 375 21.03 -5.57 -8.03
CA SER A 375 22.16 -4.70 -7.75
C SER A 375 22.28 -3.70 -8.89
N LEU A 376 21.55 -2.58 -8.83
CA LEU A 376 21.87 -1.42 -9.65
C LEU A 376 23.30 -1.01 -9.31
N ASP A 377 24.14 -0.92 -10.33
CA ASP A 377 25.53 -0.50 -10.19
C ASP A 377 25.62 0.84 -9.41
N LEU A 378 26.63 0.92 -8.54
CA LEU A 378 26.97 2.08 -7.73
C LEU A 378 27.12 3.36 -8.56
N GLN A 379 27.61 3.29 -9.81
CA GLN A 379 27.72 4.44 -10.72
C GLN A 379 26.34 4.94 -11.18
N THR A 380 25.41 4.04 -11.49
CA THR A 380 24.01 4.36 -11.79
C THR A 380 23.25 4.91 -10.58
N LEU A 381 23.58 4.43 -9.38
CA LEU A 381 23.05 4.98 -8.12
C LEU A 381 23.68 6.34 -7.76
N LYS A 382 24.91 6.61 -8.21
CA LYS A 382 25.59 7.91 -8.00
C LYS A 382 24.87 9.05 -8.74
N THR A 383 24.18 8.80 -9.85
CA THR A 383 23.30 9.79 -10.53
C THR A 383 21.99 10.04 -9.78
N LEU A 384 21.58 9.11 -8.90
CA LEU A 384 20.39 9.21 -8.04
C LEU A 384 20.72 9.66 -6.60
N LYS A 385 21.89 10.28 -6.39
CA LYS A 385 22.58 10.57 -5.11
C LYS A 385 21.80 11.27 -3.98
N GLY A 386 20.54 11.66 -4.18
CA GLY A 386 19.69 12.22 -3.13
C GLY A 386 18.72 11.23 -2.47
N LEU A 387 18.55 10.01 -3.01
CA LEU A 387 17.40 9.16 -2.68
C LEU A 387 17.68 8.00 -1.71
N PHE A 388 18.94 7.67 -1.40
CA PHE A 388 19.27 6.46 -0.64
C PHE A 388 20.33 6.72 0.44
N LYS A 389 19.94 6.55 1.72
CA LYS A 389 20.88 6.55 2.86
C LYS A 389 21.62 5.21 2.95
N ILE A 390 22.94 5.28 3.06
CA ILE A 390 23.88 4.15 3.11
C ILE A 390 24.01 3.60 4.55
N ASN A 391 24.02 2.26 4.60
CA ASN A 391 24.51 1.28 5.58
C ASN A 391 24.78 1.74 7.02
N LYS A 392 24.02 1.18 7.96
CA LYS A 392 24.52 0.91 9.31
C LYS A 392 25.03 -0.52 9.37
N SER A 393 26.25 -0.72 9.88
CA SER A 393 26.71 -2.04 10.28
C SER A 393 26.12 -2.37 11.65
N VAL A 394 25.61 -3.59 11.81
CA VAL A 394 25.15 -4.14 13.08
C VAL A 394 26.10 -5.24 13.47
N ILE A 395 26.56 -5.19 14.73
CA ILE A 395 27.32 -6.26 15.36
C ILE A 395 26.37 -7.00 16.29
N THR A 396 26.29 -8.32 16.17
CA THR A 396 25.48 -9.21 17.02
C THR A 396 26.21 -10.53 17.22
N ASN A 397 25.83 -11.30 18.23
CA ASN A 397 26.34 -12.66 18.44
C ASN A 397 25.27 -13.72 18.10
N ARG A 398 25.70 -14.98 17.98
CA ARG A 398 24.81 -16.11 17.65
C ARG A 398 23.69 -16.33 18.70
N PRO A 399 23.97 -16.36 20.02
CA PRO A 399 22.92 -16.55 21.03
C PRO A 399 21.80 -15.50 20.98
N GLU A 400 22.15 -14.23 20.75
CA GLU A 400 21.17 -13.15 20.61
C GLU A 400 20.26 -13.34 19.40
N MET A 401 20.82 -13.72 18.25
CA MET A 401 20.05 -14.01 17.04
C MET A 401 19.15 -15.24 17.22
N GLU A 402 19.67 -16.31 17.82
CA GLU A 402 18.90 -17.52 18.11
C GLU A 402 17.73 -17.22 19.06
N GLY A 403 17.98 -16.45 20.14
CA GLY A 403 16.94 -16.04 21.08
C GLY A 403 15.81 -15.24 20.42
N VAL A 404 16.15 -14.26 19.56
CA VAL A 404 15.15 -13.47 18.83
C VAL A 404 14.33 -14.35 17.87
N VAL A 405 14.98 -15.22 17.09
CA VAL A 405 14.27 -16.09 16.14
C VAL A 405 13.40 -17.11 16.88
N LYS A 406 13.89 -17.68 17.98
CA LYS A 406 13.11 -18.59 18.84
C LYS A 406 11.86 -17.90 19.40
N GLY A 407 11.98 -16.66 19.87
CA GLY A 407 10.82 -15.88 20.32
C GLY A 407 9.80 -15.66 19.20
N VAL A 408 10.26 -15.38 17.98
CA VAL A 408 9.39 -15.17 16.81
C VAL A 408 8.74 -16.46 16.29
N VAL A 409 9.36 -17.62 16.47
CA VAL A 409 8.80 -18.87 15.97
C VAL A 409 7.88 -19.53 17.00
N TRP A 410 8.19 -19.54 18.31
CA TRP A 410 7.40 -20.26 19.33
C TRP A 410 6.62 -19.40 20.31
N GLU A 411 7.10 -18.19 20.63
CA GLU A 411 6.58 -17.39 21.75
C GLU A 411 5.60 -16.30 21.29
N GLN A 412 4.92 -16.56 20.17
CA GLN A 412 4.04 -15.62 19.49
C GLN A 412 2.69 -15.51 20.18
N LYS A 413 2.61 -14.65 21.20
CA LYS A 413 1.36 -14.34 21.92
C LYS A 413 0.74 -13.03 21.43
N ALA A 414 -0.59 -12.97 21.33
CA ALA A 414 -1.31 -11.78 20.93
C ALA A 414 -2.65 -11.62 21.66
N VAL A 415 -3.07 -10.38 21.85
CA VAL A 415 -4.33 -10.03 22.51
C VAL A 415 -5.45 -9.91 21.49
N PHE A 416 -6.61 -10.50 21.77
CA PHE A 416 -7.85 -10.27 21.05
C PHE A 416 -8.93 -9.70 21.99
N GLY A 417 -9.49 -8.54 21.62
CA GLY A 417 -10.40 -7.81 22.50
C GLY A 417 -9.67 -7.21 23.71
N ARG A 418 -10.26 -7.29 24.91
CA ARG A 418 -9.70 -6.70 26.15
C ARG A 418 -9.05 -7.71 27.10
N LYS A 419 -9.42 -8.99 27.02
CA LYS A 419 -9.12 -9.98 28.07
C LYS A 419 -8.67 -11.36 27.57
N ARG A 420 -8.63 -11.59 26.25
CA ARG A 420 -8.25 -12.89 25.70
C ARG A 420 -6.85 -12.81 25.09
N ILE A 421 -5.98 -13.71 25.49
CA ILE A 421 -4.65 -13.87 24.91
C ILE A 421 -4.63 -15.20 24.16
N PHE A 422 -4.10 -15.17 22.95
CA PHE A 422 -3.91 -16.34 22.11
C PHE A 422 -2.43 -16.50 21.78
N GLN A 423 -1.94 -17.74 21.80
CA GLN A 423 -0.62 -18.12 21.31
C GLN A 423 -0.78 -18.75 19.93
N VAL A 424 0.07 -18.37 18.97
CA VAL A 424 0.23 -19.12 17.72
C VAL A 424 1.00 -20.39 18.03
N VAL A 425 0.38 -21.54 17.82
CA VAL A 425 0.98 -22.85 18.13
C VAL A 425 1.33 -23.66 16.87
N LYS A 426 0.80 -23.27 15.71
CA LYS A 426 1.13 -23.85 14.41
C LYS A 426 1.64 -22.76 13.47
N GLY A 427 2.76 -23.01 12.79
CA GLY A 427 3.35 -22.07 11.84
C GLY A 427 3.82 -20.74 12.44
N ILE A 428 3.98 -19.73 11.60
CA ILE A 428 4.50 -18.42 11.97
C ILE A 428 3.43 -17.37 11.74
N GLY A 429 3.12 -16.61 12.79
CA GLY A 429 2.20 -15.49 12.78
C GLY A 429 2.64 -14.39 11.82
N GLN A 430 1.72 -13.97 10.95
CA GLN A 430 1.98 -12.89 10.01
C GLN A 430 2.05 -11.55 10.74
N GLY A 431 2.96 -10.67 10.32
CA GLY A 431 3.03 -9.28 10.81
C GLY A 431 4.31 -8.94 11.56
N HIS A 432 5.12 -9.94 11.95
CA HIS A 432 6.49 -9.69 12.39
C HIS A 432 7.39 -9.44 11.18
N VAL A 433 8.43 -8.62 11.35
CA VAL A 433 9.34 -8.25 10.26
C VAL A 433 10.19 -9.43 9.76
N LEU A 434 10.40 -10.44 10.61
CA LEU A 434 11.15 -11.66 10.27
C LEU A 434 10.30 -12.75 9.62
N THR A 435 8.97 -12.71 9.75
CA THR A 435 8.09 -13.81 9.28
C THR A 435 8.31 -14.13 7.81
N ASN A 436 8.49 -13.11 6.95
CA ASN A 436 8.72 -13.32 5.53
C ASN A 436 10.07 -13.98 5.24
N SER A 437 11.14 -13.55 5.90
CA SER A 437 12.48 -14.13 5.71
C SER A 437 12.55 -15.56 6.26
N LEU A 438 11.88 -15.85 7.38
CA LEU A 438 11.80 -17.18 7.96
C LEU A 438 11.04 -18.16 7.04
N CYS A 439 9.89 -17.75 6.51
CA CYS A 439 9.14 -18.56 5.56
C CYS A 439 9.96 -18.78 4.27
N ASN A 440 10.58 -17.72 3.74
CA ASN A 440 11.42 -17.83 2.54
C ASN A 440 12.64 -18.72 2.75
N LEU A 441 13.23 -18.74 3.95
CA LEU A 441 14.33 -19.65 4.30
C LEU A 441 13.88 -21.10 4.21
N ALA A 442 12.73 -21.43 4.81
CA ALA A 442 12.17 -22.78 4.73
C ALA A 442 11.82 -23.17 3.28
N LEU A 443 11.25 -22.25 2.51
CA LEU A 443 10.91 -22.49 1.09
C LEU A 443 12.16 -22.66 0.23
N HIS A 444 13.22 -21.91 0.51
CA HIS A 444 14.50 -22.08 -0.16
C HIS A 444 15.08 -23.47 0.12
N HIS A 445 15.07 -23.90 1.38
CA HIS A 445 15.52 -25.25 1.76
C HIS A 445 14.66 -26.35 1.12
N PHE A 446 13.34 -26.19 1.10
CA PHE A 446 12.42 -27.10 0.40
C PHE A 446 12.76 -27.19 -1.09
N TYR A 447 12.93 -26.05 -1.74
CA TYR A 447 13.30 -25.97 -3.15
C TYR A 447 14.64 -26.69 -3.43
N GLN A 448 15.68 -26.41 -2.64
CA GLN A 448 17.01 -27.01 -2.84
C GLN A 448 17.01 -28.54 -2.69
N ASN A 449 16.28 -29.06 -1.69
CA ASN A 449 16.34 -30.48 -1.37
C ASN A 449 15.33 -31.35 -2.14
N HIS A 450 14.26 -30.76 -2.66
CA HIS A 450 13.15 -31.54 -3.24
C HIS A 450 12.79 -31.14 -4.66
N LEU A 451 13.15 -29.93 -5.11
CA LEU A 451 12.70 -29.42 -6.40
C LEU A 451 13.83 -28.98 -7.33
N ALA A 452 15.08 -29.07 -6.87
CA ALA A 452 16.23 -28.65 -7.67
C ALA A 452 16.41 -29.48 -8.95
N ASN A 453 15.94 -30.73 -8.94
CA ASN A 453 15.88 -31.63 -10.11
C ASN A 453 15.06 -31.04 -11.27
N PHE A 454 14.00 -30.28 -10.99
CA PHE A 454 13.18 -29.62 -12.03
C PHE A 454 13.86 -28.42 -12.70
N ASN A 455 15.06 -28.03 -12.25
CA ASN A 455 15.86 -26.94 -12.80
C ASN A 455 17.21 -27.41 -13.34
N GLN A 456 17.39 -28.71 -13.54
CA GLN A 456 18.63 -29.24 -14.11
C GLN A 456 18.68 -29.00 -15.63
N PRO A 457 19.85 -28.71 -16.22
CA PRO A 457 19.96 -28.40 -17.65
C PRO A 457 19.40 -29.46 -18.60
N ASP A 458 19.50 -30.73 -18.22
CA ASP A 458 19.01 -31.92 -18.92
C ASP A 458 17.49 -32.10 -18.86
N SER A 459 16.82 -31.56 -17.83
CA SER A 459 15.37 -31.67 -17.65
C SER A 459 14.54 -30.90 -18.68
N HIS A 460 15.18 -29.98 -19.42
CA HIS A 460 14.51 -29.02 -20.32
C HIS A 460 13.31 -28.32 -19.65
N SER A 461 13.43 -28.07 -18.35
CA SER A 461 12.43 -27.39 -17.55
C SER A 461 13.04 -26.26 -16.73
N ILE A 462 12.16 -25.36 -16.32
CA ILE A 462 12.44 -24.30 -15.37
C ILE A 462 11.36 -24.22 -14.30
N LEU A 463 11.77 -24.20 -13.05
CA LEU A 463 10.91 -23.93 -11.90
C LEU A 463 11.19 -22.53 -11.36
N LEU A 464 10.20 -21.66 -11.52
CA LEU A 464 10.15 -20.32 -10.98
C LEU A 464 9.38 -20.30 -9.67
N ARG A 465 9.81 -19.51 -8.69
CA ARG A 465 9.10 -19.38 -7.41
C ARG A 465 9.00 -17.95 -6.91
N THR A 466 7.95 -17.68 -6.14
CA THR A 466 7.85 -16.52 -5.25
C THR A 466 7.76 -16.99 -3.79
N SER A 467 7.06 -16.26 -2.92
CA SER A 467 6.82 -16.69 -1.54
C SER A 467 5.88 -17.89 -1.44
N ASP A 468 4.81 -17.92 -2.22
CA ASP A 468 3.75 -18.93 -2.10
C ASP A 468 3.32 -19.48 -3.46
N ASP A 469 3.78 -18.86 -4.55
CA ASP A 469 3.51 -19.28 -5.93
C ASP A 469 4.71 -20.03 -6.52
N PHE A 470 4.45 -21.11 -7.24
CA PHE A 470 5.43 -21.83 -8.05
C PHE A 470 4.91 -21.96 -9.49
N LEU A 471 5.83 -21.87 -10.46
CA LEU A 471 5.55 -22.05 -11.87
C LEU A 471 6.64 -22.90 -12.49
N LEU A 472 6.30 -24.14 -12.83
CA LEU A 472 7.11 -25.00 -13.67
C LEU A 472 6.76 -24.74 -15.14
N LEU A 473 7.77 -24.65 -15.99
CA LEU A 473 7.65 -24.74 -17.44
C LEU A 473 8.54 -25.90 -17.91
N SER A 474 8.07 -26.72 -18.83
CA SER A 474 8.84 -27.86 -19.33
C SER A 474 8.48 -28.18 -20.77
N LEU A 475 9.47 -28.64 -21.53
CA LEU A 475 9.26 -29.22 -22.85
C LEU A 475 8.94 -30.72 -22.78
N ASN A 476 9.02 -31.30 -21.58
CA ASN A 476 8.70 -32.70 -21.31
C ASN A 476 7.39 -32.79 -20.50
N LYS A 477 6.36 -33.38 -21.11
CA LYS A 477 5.03 -33.56 -20.50
C LYS A 477 5.10 -34.37 -19.20
N ASP A 478 5.94 -35.40 -19.15
CA ASP A 478 6.07 -36.31 -18.00
C ASP A 478 6.73 -35.63 -16.81
N VAL A 479 7.70 -34.73 -17.06
CA VAL A 479 8.28 -33.87 -16.01
C VAL A 479 7.19 -32.98 -15.41
N ALA A 480 6.34 -32.40 -16.25
CA ALA A 480 5.24 -31.55 -15.80
C ALA A 480 4.16 -32.32 -15.02
N TYR A 481 3.79 -33.54 -15.43
CA TYR A 481 2.88 -34.39 -14.65
C TYR A 481 3.47 -34.77 -13.29
N ARG A 482 4.72 -35.24 -13.25
CA ARG A 482 5.38 -35.68 -12.01
C ARG A 482 5.49 -34.54 -10.99
N PHE A 483 5.77 -33.33 -11.46
CA PHE A 483 5.91 -32.16 -10.60
C PHE A 483 4.72 -31.94 -9.66
N VAL A 484 3.47 -32.08 -10.12
CA VAL A 484 2.31 -31.87 -9.23
C VAL A 484 2.32 -32.87 -8.08
N SER A 485 2.51 -34.14 -8.38
CA SER A 485 2.52 -35.21 -7.39
C SER A 485 3.69 -35.09 -6.41
N GLU A 486 4.91 -34.90 -6.92
CA GLU A 486 6.11 -34.75 -6.09
C GLU A 486 6.04 -33.47 -5.24
N PHE A 487 5.60 -32.35 -5.81
CA PHE A 487 5.47 -31.11 -5.09
C PHE A 487 4.46 -31.23 -3.94
N GLN A 488 3.31 -31.86 -4.17
CA GLN A 488 2.30 -32.09 -3.13
C GLN A 488 2.83 -32.98 -1.99
N GLU A 489 3.44 -34.11 -2.34
CA GLU A 489 3.99 -35.06 -1.38
C GLU A 489 5.10 -34.41 -0.53
N LYS A 490 6.09 -33.79 -1.17
CA LYS A 490 7.23 -33.20 -0.46
C LYS A 490 6.84 -31.95 0.32
N ALA A 491 5.88 -31.14 -0.15
CA ALA A 491 5.38 -29.97 0.58
C ALA A 491 4.73 -30.35 1.92
N ALA A 492 4.05 -31.51 1.98
CA ALA A 492 3.45 -32.02 3.20
C ALA A 492 4.49 -32.26 4.31
N GLY A 493 5.71 -32.68 3.95
CA GLY A 493 6.83 -32.82 4.89
C GLY A 493 7.25 -31.52 5.59
N TYR A 494 6.97 -30.38 4.96
CA TYR A 494 7.20 -29.03 5.53
C TYR A 494 5.95 -28.48 6.24
N GLY A 495 4.87 -29.25 6.32
CA GLY A 495 3.58 -28.86 6.87
C GLY A 495 2.69 -28.09 5.91
N TRP A 496 3.14 -27.87 4.67
CA TRP A 496 2.37 -27.15 3.67
C TRP A 496 1.36 -28.04 2.95
N THR A 497 0.31 -27.39 2.46
CA THR A 497 -0.71 -28.00 1.64
C THR A 497 -0.87 -27.18 0.37
N VAL A 498 -0.88 -27.83 -0.79
CA VAL A 498 -1.15 -27.16 -2.08
C VAL A 498 -2.62 -26.78 -2.16
N ASN A 499 -2.93 -25.64 -2.76
CA ASN A 499 -4.31 -25.22 -3.03
C ASN A 499 -4.82 -25.84 -4.34
N PRO A 500 -5.69 -26.88 -4.31
CA PRO A 500 -6.09 -27.57 -5.53
C PRO A 500 -6.84 -26.64 -6.50
N ALA A 501 -7.66 -25.73 -5.95
CA ALA A 501 -8.45 -24.77 -6.74
C ALA A 501 -7.61 -23.70 -7.44
N LYS A 502 -6.31 -23.62 -7.15
CA LYS A 502 -5.37 -22.70 -7.80
C LYS A 502 -4.34 -23.42 -8.67
N ILE A 503 -4.36 -24.75 -8.73
CA ILE A 503 -3.51 -25.47 -9.69
C ILE A 503 -3.99 -25.09 -11.09
N LYS A 504 -3.06 -24.67 -11.94
CA LYS A 504 -3.33 -24.37 -13.35
C LYS A 504 -2.27 -25.05 -14.19
N GLN A 505 -2.70 -25.70 -15.26
CA GLN A 505 -1.81 -26.41 -16.14
C GLN A 505 -2.40 -26.47 -17.55
N ASN A 506 -1.55 -26.67 -18.55
CA ASN A 506 -1.95 -26.84 -19.96
C ASN A 506 -1.64 -28.25 -20.49
N LEU A 507 -1.50 -29.25 -19.61
CA LEU A 507 -1.12 -30.60 -20.00
C LEU A 507 -2.08 -31.24 -21.02
N GLU A 508 -3.38 -30.93 -20.92
CA GLU A 508 -4.40 -31.43 -21.86
C GLU A 508 -4.72 -30.44 -22.98
N ASN A 509 -4.28 -29.19 -22.87
CA ASN A 509 -4.56 -28.14 -23.85
C ASN A 509 -3.32 -27.24 -24.00
N PRO A 510 -2.29 -27.71 -24.72
CA PRO A 510 -1.03 -26.98 -24.85
C PRO A 510 -1.17 -25.63 -25.56
N ASP A 511 -2.26 -25.40 -26.30
CA ASP A 511 -2.54 -24.16 -27.04
C ASP A 511 -2.84 -22.95 -26.14
N LEU A 512 -2.86 -23.13 -24.82
CA LEU A 512 -2.98 -22.04 -23.86
C LEU A 512 -1.82 -21.05 -24.01
N LYS A 513 -2.12 -19.92 -24.63
CA LYS A 513 -1.14 -18.89 -24.97
C LYS A 513 -0.59 -18.12 -23.76
N TRP A 514 -1.36 -17.93 -22.69
CA TRP A 514 -1.02 -16.97 -21.63
C TRP A 514 -1.06 -17.56 -20.23
N ILE A 515 -0.08 -17.18 -19.41
CA ILE A 515 -0.10 -17.41 -17.96
C ILE A 515 0.25 -16.14 -17.17
N ASN A 516 -0.41 -15.95 -16.03
CA ASN A 516 -0.15 -14.84 -15.11
C ASN A 516 0.65 -15.31 -13.89
N PHE A 517 1.87 -14.79 -13.70
CA PHE A 517 2.74 -15.16 -12.59
C PHE A 517 3.54 -13.94 -12.08
N ASN A 518 3.68 -13.81 -10.76
CA ASN A 518 4.36 -12.68 -10.09
C ASN A 518 3.97 -11.26 -10.60
N GLY A 519 2.74 -11.11 -11.08
CA GLY A 519 2.26 -9.84 -11.64
C GLY A 519 2.74 -9.54 -13.06
N CYS A 520 3.29 -10.50 -13.78
CA CYS A 520 3.52 -10.45 -15.21
C CYS A 520 2.56 -11.42 -15.93
N SER A 521 2.37 -11.20 -17.23
CA SER A 521 1.70 -12.10 -18.17
C SER A 521 2.76 -12.62 -19.13
N TYR A 522 2.90 -13.94 -19.20
CA TYR A 522 3.87 -14.63 -20.04
C TYR A 522 3.12 -15.22 -21.23
N ASP A 523 3.55 -14.87 -22.43
CA ASP A 523 3.11 -15.48 -23.68
C ASP A 523 3.96 -16.74 -23.90
N LEU A 524 3.34 -17.91 -23.81
CA LEU A 524 4.02 -19.19 -23.89
C LEU A 524 4.44 -19.56 -25.31
N LYS A 525 3.88 -18.89 -26.33
CA LYS A 525 4.25 -19.12 -27.74
C LYS A 525 5.44 -18.26 -28.14
N THR A 526 5.44 -16.99 -27.77
CA THR A 526 6.52 -16.04 -28.12
C THR A 526 7.60 -15.95 -27.05
N MET A 527 7.35 -16.53 -25.86
CA MET A 527 8.18 -16.38 -24.66
C MET A 527 8.35 -14.92 -24.22
N GLU A 528 7.42 -14.05 -24.62
CA GLU A 528 7.41 -12.65 -24.22
C GLU A 528 6.76 -12.45 -22.85
N VAL A 529 7.33 -11.53 -22.07
CA VAL A 529 6.79 -11.14 -20.76
C VAL A 529 6.22 -9.73 -20.81
N HIS A 530 4.98 -9.58 -20.38
CA HIS A 530 4.27 -8.31 -20.31
C HIS A 530 3.92 -7.96 -18.87
N PRO A 531 3.97 -6.69 -18.48
CA PRO A 531 3.53 -6.30 -17.14
C PRO A 531 2.01 -6.46 -17.03
N ASN A 532 1.53 -7.18 -16.01
CA ASN A 532 0.10 -7.36 -15.78
C ASN A 532 -0.43 -6.30 -14.80
N PHE A 533 -1.19 -5.32 -15.30
CA PHE A 533 -1.80 -4.28 -14.47
C PHE A 533 -3.29 -4.47 -14.15
N THR A 534 -3.87 -5.63 -14.48
CA THR A 534 -5.31 -5.92 -14.27
C THR A 534 -5.75 -5.74 -12.82
N LYS A 535 -4.86 -6.00 -11.86
CA LYS A 535 -5.10 -5.82 -10.41
C LYS A 535 -4.92 -4.37 -9.90
N PHE A 536 -4.70 -3.40 -10.80
CA PHE A 536 -4.52 -1.99 -10.44
C PHE A 536 -5.68 -1.15 -10.99
N THR A 537 -6.76 -1.05 -10.23
CA THR A 537 -7.78 -0.02 -10.44
C THR A 537 -7.19 1.37 -10.15
N MET A 538 -7.71 2.41 -10.79
CA MET A 538 -7.28 3.81 -10.53
C MET A 538 -7.35 4.18 -9.06
N ARG A 539 -8.32 3.64 -8.33
CA ARG A 539 -8.49 3.85 -6.90
C ARG A 539 -7.37 3.18 -6.08
N GLU A 540 -6.99 1.96 -6.45
CA GLU A 540 -5.86 1.26 -5.82
C GLU A 540 -4.54 1.91 -6.16
N ILE A 541 -4.37 2.40 -7.38
CA ILE A 541 -3.21 3.18 -7.79
C ILE A 541 -3.10 4.40 -6.87
N LEU A 542 -4.15 5.21 -6.72
CA LEU A 542 -4.17 6.34 -5.79
C LEU A 542 -3.80 5.92 -4.36
N MET A 543 -4.46 4.89 -3.81
CA MET A 543 -4.27 4.47 -2.41
C MET A 543 -2.92 3.80 -2.14
N LYS A 544 -2.33 3.09 -3.10
CA LYS A 544 -1.02 2.40 -2.99
C LYS A 544 0.15 3.35 -3.29
N THR A 545 -0.09 4.34 -4.15
CA THR A 545 0.91 5.34 -4.59
C THR A 545 1.07 6.44 -3.55
N LEU A 546 -0.01 6.84 -2.87
CA LEU A 546 0.03 7.93 -1.88
C LEU A 546 0.55 7.43 -0.51
N ARG A 547 1.87 7.21 -0.41
CA ARG A 547 2.55 7.02 0.90
C ARG A 547 2.39 8.28 1.75
N LYS A 548 2.52 8.12 3.08
CA LYS A 548 2.48 9.22 4.06
C LYS A 548 3.80 9.99 4.03
N PRO A 549 3.89 11.18 3.42
CA PRO A 549 4.97 12.08 3.78
C PRO A 549 4.79 12.50 5.25
N ASN A 550 5.87 12.64 5.99
CA ASN A 550 5.81 13.27 7.31
C ASN A 550 5.45 14.75 7.11
N PRO A 551 4.35 15.25 7.71
CA PRO A 551 3.81 16.59 7.43
C PRO A 551 4.67 17.76 7.95
N GLY A 552 5.92 17.51 8.33
CA GLY A 552 6.85 18.50 8.89
C GLY A 552 8.12 18.76 8.05
N ASP A 553 8.54 17.85 7.17
CA ASP A 553 9.93 17.83 6.70
C ASP A 553 10.14 17.85 5.18
N LEU A 554 9.08 17.81 4.37
CA LEU A 554 9.22 17.61 2.91
C LEU A 554 8.53 18.71 2.10
N ASP A 555 9.25 19.32 1.16
CA ASP A 555 8.65 20.21 0.16
C ASP A 555 7.64 19.42 -0.70
N LYS A 556 6.66 20.10 -1.30
CA LYS A 556 5.67 19.52 -2.24
C LYS A 556 6.31 18.64 -3.30
N ILE A 557 7.53 18.97 -3.70
CA ILE A 557 8.31 18.21 -4.67
C ILE A 557 8.73 16.86 -4.08
N GLU A 558 9.32 16.82 -2.90
CA GLU A 558 9.75 15.56 -2.24
C GLU A 558 8.55 14.66 -1.90
N MET A 559 7.44 15.25 -1.48
CA MET A 559 6.20 14.50 -1.27
C MET A 559 5.65 13.93 -2.58
N PHE A 560 5.69 14.71 -3.66
CA PHE A 560 5.33 14.23 -4.98
C PHE A 560 6.22 13.05 -5.37
N TRP A 561 7.54 13.14 -5.16
CA TRP A 561 8.49 12.05 -5.42
C TRP A 561 8.17 10.79 -4.61
N GLU A 562 7.99 10.85 -3.29
CA GLU A 562 7.63 9.67 -2.48
C GLU A 562 6.39 8.93 -3.00
N VAL A 563 5.49 9.67 -3.64
CA VAL A 563 4.26 9.15 -4.21
C VAL A 563 4.50 8.54 -5.58
N VAL A 564 5.18 9.25 -6.48
CA VAL A 564 5.29 8.84 -7.89
C VAL A 564 6.52 7.96 -8.18
N THR A 565 7.50 7.93 -7.28
CA THR A 565 8.78 7.22 -7.44
C THR A 565 8.75 5.72 -7.18
N PRO A 566 7.87 5.11 -6.35
CA PRO A 566 7.95 3.67 -6.08
C PRO A 566 7.95 2.82 -7.37
N LEU A 567 9.16 2.47 -7.83
CA LEU A 567 9.43 1.80 -9.11
C LEU A 567 8.88 0.37 -9.11
N ARG A 568 8.80 -0.23 -7.92
CA ARG A 568 8.18 -1.54 -7.70
C ARG A 568 6.75 -1.62 -8.24
N LEU A 569 5.99 -0.52 -8.23
CA LEU A 569 4.63 -0.50 -8.77
C LEU A 569 4.60 -0.55 -10.30
N LEU A 570 5.68 -0.10 -10.95
CA LEU A 570 5.82 -0.13 -12.40
C LEU A 570 6.24 -1.49 -12.92
N LYS A 571 6.58 -2.44 -12.03
CA LYS A 571 7.06 -3.79 -12.38
C LYS A 571 8.23 -3.76 -13.36
N LEU A 572 8.98 -2.68 -13.31
CA LEU A 572 10.19 -2.45 -14.06
C LEU A 572 11.23 -3.46 -13.57
N GLN A 573 11.42 -4.52 -14.36
CA GLN A 573 12.32 -5.64 -14.11
C GLN A 573 13.07 -5.95 -15.41
N PRO A 574 14.35 -6.38 -15.34
CA PRO A 574 15.11 -6.85 -16.50
C PRO A 574 14.34 -7.87 -17.34
N LEU A 575 13.60 -8.78 -16.69
CA LEU A 575 12.70 -9.75 -17.34
C LEU A 575 11.81 -9.17 -18.46
N LEU A 576 11.35 -7.93 -18.34
CA LEU A 576 10.48 -7.32 -19.36
C LEU A 576 11.24 -6.91 -20.64
N PHE A 577 12.54 -6.63 -20.54
CA PHE A 577 13.33 -5.93 -21.57
C PHE A 577 14.61 -6.65 -22.00
N SER A 578 15.08 -7.66 -21.26
CA SER A 578 16.40 -8.28 -21.44
C SER A 578 16.44 -9.40 -22.49
N CYS A 579 15.61 -9.31 -23.52
CA CYS A 579 15.37 -10.38 -24.45
C CYS A 579 15.82 -9.94 -25.86
N PRO A 580 16.88 -10.54 -26.42
CA PRO A 580 17.55 -9.99 -27.59
C PRO A 580 16.73 -9.90 -28.87
N ASP A 581 15.79 -10.84 -29.04
CA ASP A 581 15.00 -11.00 -30.27
C ASP A 581 13.56 -10.47 -30.12
N GLN A 582 13.31 -9.59 -29.14
CA GLN A 582 11.98 -9.01 -29.01
C GLN A 582 11.70 -8.09 -30.18
N ASP A 583 10.53 -8.29 -30.78
CA ASP A 583 10.03 -7.34 -31.75
C ASP A 583 9.98 -5.94 -31.11
N ARG A 584 10.50 -4.96 -31.84
CA ARG A 584 10.49 -3.56 -31.45
C ARG A 584 9.08 -3.12 -31.06
N SER A 585 8.05 -3.62 -31.74
CA SER A 585 6.65 -3.31 -31.40
C SER A 585 6.24 -3.82 -30.01
N ALA A 586 6.71 -5.00 -29.60
CA ALA A 586 6.45 -5.57 -28.28
C ALA A 586 7.16 -4.77 -27.17
N ILE A 587 8.39 -4.33 -27.41
CA ILE A 587 9.12 -3.43 -26.51
C ILE A 587 8.35 -2.12 -26.35
N ILE A 588 7.93 -1.50 -27.46
CA ILE A 588 7.10 -0.29 -27.46
C ILE A 588 5.83 -0.50 -26.63
N ALA A 589 5.13 -1.63 -26.80
CA ALA A 589 3.92 -1.94 -26.05
C ALA A 589 4.18 -2.05 -24.55
N LYS A 590 5.28 -2.66 -24.12
CA LYS A 590 5.68 -2.78 -22.70
C LYS A 590 6.02 -1.43 -22.09
N VAL A 591 6.84 -0.63 -22.78
CA VAL A 591 7.15 0.73 -22.37
C VAL A 591 5.88 1.57 -22.28
N ALA A 592 4.98 1.45 -23.26
CA ALA A 592 3.71 2.15 -23.26
C ALA A 592 2.82 1.73 -22.08
N ALA A 593 2.72 0.43 -21.77
CA ALA A 593 1.94 -0.05 -20.62
C ALA A 593 2.46 0.54 -19.29
N VAL A 594 3.78 0.55 -19.09
CA VAL A 594 4.42 1.18 -17.92
C VAL A 594 4.16 2.68 -17.91
N GLY A 595 4.32 3.35 -19.05
CA GLY A 595 4.08 4.78 -19.20
C GLY A 595 2.63 5.18 -18.96
N GLN A 596 1.67 4.37 -19.37
CA GLN A 596 0.25 4.59 -19.12
C GLN A 596 -0.06 4.50 -17.63
N LEU A 597 0.47 3.50 -16.92
CA LEU A 597 0.32 3.39 -15.47
C LEU A 597 0.97 4.60 -14.76
N GLN A 598 2.18 4.99 -15.17
CA GLN A 598 2.87 6.12 -14.56
C GLN A 598 2.16 7.45 -14.85
N ALA A 599 1.65 7.66 -16.07
CA ALA A 599 0.82 8.81 -16.42
C ALA A 599 -0.44 8.87 -15.54
N LYS A 600 -1.13 7.74 -15.36
CA LYS A 600 -2.28 7.62 -14.44
C LYS A 600 -1.88 8.03 -13.01
N ARG A 601 -0.72 7.59 -12.51
CA ARG A 601 -0.18 7.96 -11.19
C ARG A 601 0.16 9.44 -11.08
N LEU A 602 0.79 10.02 -12.09
CA LEU A 602 1.18 11.43 -12.13
C LEU A 602 -0.06 12.33 -12.15
N VAL A 603 -1.06 12.04 -12.99
CA VAL A 603 -2.34 12.76 -13.02
C VAL A 603 -3.04 12.69 -11.68
N ALA A 604 -3.13 11.50 -11.08
CA ALA A 604 -3.63 11.30 -9.73
C ALA A 604 -2.89 12.15 -8.69
N GLY A 605 -1.56 12.20 -8.77
CA GLY A 605 -0.71 13.06 -7.94
C GLY A 605 -1.01 14.54 -8.14
N PHE A 606 -1.14 15.00 -9.39
CA PHE A 606 -1.47 16.39 -9.71
C PHE A 606 -2.85 16.82 -9.21
N SER A 607 -3.86 15.96 -9.36
CA SER A 607 -5.19 16.21 -8.79
C SER A 607 -5.16 16.30 -7.27
N THR A 608 -4.21 15.63 -6.61
CA THR A 608 -4.09 15.60 -5.14
C THR A 608 -3.28 16.77 -4.59
N PHE A 609 -2.11 17.07 -5.18
CA PHE A 609 -1.16 18.06 -4.67
C PHE A 609 -1.27 19.43 -5.36
N GLY A 610 -2.07 19.51 -6.42
CA GLY A 610 -2.09 20.64 -7.34
C GLY A 610 -0.97 20.56 -8.35
N LEU A 611 -1.26 21.00 -9.58
CA LEU A 611 -0.27 21.10 -10.65
C LEU A 611 0.38 22.49 -10.63
N ASN A 612 1.71 22.53 -10.46
CA ASN A 612 2.51 23.73 -10.66
C ASN A 612 3.75 23.43 -11.53
N SER A 613 4.54 24.46 -11.84
CA SER A 613 5.75 24.32 -12.67
C SER A 613 6.78 23.38 -12.06
N ALA A 614 6.94 23.38 -10.73
CA ALA A 614 7.84 22.49 -10.02
C ALA A 614 7.41 21.02 -10.09
N THR A 615 6.13 20.71 -9.84
CA THR A 615 5.60 19.33 -9.94
C THR A 615 5.65 18.81 -11.38
N LEU A 616 5.46 19.69 -12.38
CA LEU A 616 5.59 19.31 -13.78
C LEU A 616 7.05 19.03 -14.17
N ARG A 617 7.99 19.87 -13.71
CA ARG A 617 9.43 19.60 -13.90
C ARG A 617 9.85 18.30 -13.22
N ALA A 618 9.39 18.05 -12.00
CA ALA A 618 9.66 16.81 -11.28
C ALA A 618 9.11 15.58 -12.02
N ALA A 619 7.84 15.64 -12.46
CA ALA A 619 7.23 14.58 -13.26
C ALA A 619 8.03 14.29 -14.54
N THR A 620 8.50 15.35 -15.21
CA THR A 620 9.29 15.21 -16.43
C THR A 620 10.65 14.58 -16.17
N LYS A 621 11.37 15.02 -15.13
CA LYS A 621 12.63 14.40 -14.71
C LYS A 621 12.46 12.94 -14.31
N LEU A 622 11.33 12.59 -13.68
CA LEU A 622 11.02 11.20 -13.35
C LEU A 622 10.86 10.36 -14.61
N LEU A 623 10.12 10.85 -15.60
CA LEU A 623 9.94 10.13 -16.87
C LEU A 623 11.27 10.00 -17.63
N GLU A 624 12.13 11.01 -17.59
CA GLU A 624 13.50 10.94 -18.13
C GLU A 624 14.34 9.88 -17.42
N ALA A 625 14.30 9.82 -16.08
CA ALA A 625 15.01 8.82 -15.29
C ALA A 625 14.46 7.39 -15.52
N LEU A 626 13.13 7.26 -15.64
CA LEU A 626 12.49 5.99 -16.01
C LEU A 626 12.90 5.55 -17.41
N ALA A 627 12.99 6.48 -18.35
CA ALA A 627 13.45 6.20 -19.70
C ALA A 627 14.90 5.70 -19.70
N ALA A 628 15.78 6.36 -18.93
CA ALA A 628 17.17 5.91 -18.76
C ALA A 628 17.24 4.51 -18.11
N LEU A 629 16.41 4.23 -17.10
CA LEU A 629 16.37 2.91 -16.46
C LEU A 629 15.90 1.80 -17.41
N VAL A 630 14.87 2.07 -18.21
CA VAL A 630 14.41 1.15 -19.26
C VAL A 630 15.54 0.86 -20.23
N LEU A 631 16.28 1.89 -20.66
CA LEU A 631 17.42 1.69 -21.55
C LEU A 631 18.54 0.86 -20.96
N LEU A 632 18.89 1.08 -19.68
CA LEU A 632 19.94 0.30 -19.01
C LEU A 632 19.65 -1.21 -19.06
N TRP A 633 18.39 -1.61 -19.03
CA TRP A 633 18.02 -3.02 -19.14
C TRP A 633 17.87 -3.51 -20.58
N MET A 634 17.74 -2.59 -21.53
CA MET A 634 17.70 -2.86 -22.97
C MET A 634 19.09 -2.93 -23.62
N GLN A 635 20.14 -2.42 -22.96
CA GLN A 635 21.52 -2.33 -23.48
C GLN A 635 22.18 -3.67 -23.92
N ARG A 636 21.48 -4.81 -23.87
CA ARG A 636 21.96 -6.09 -24.39
C ARG A 636 21.74 -6.31 -25.90
N SER A 637 20.94 -5.47 -26.60
CA SER A 637 20.68 -5.62 -28.06
C SER A 637 20.52 -4.29 -28.81
N PRO A 638 21.59 -3.64 -29.27
CA PRO A 638 21.58 -2.26 -29.77
C PRO A 638 20.63 -1.97 -30.94
N GLU A 639 20.45 -2.93 -31.85
CA GLU A 639 19.77 -2.72 -33.15
C GLU A 639 18.23 -2.74 -33.04
N GLN A 640 17.67 -3.46 -32.08
CA GLN A 640 16.23 -3.58 -31.87
C GLN A 640 15.72 -2.65 -30.75
N CYS A 641 16.62 -1.89 -30.13
CA CYS A 641 16.31 -1.07 -28.99
C CYS A 641 15.72 0.30 -29.34
N LEU A 642 14.78 0.74 -28.50
CA LEU A 642 14.35 2.13 -28.45
C LEU A 642 15.50 3.02 -27.99
N ARG A 643 15.64 4.18 -28.60
CA ARG A 643 16.56 5.24 -28.16
C ARG A 643 15.96 5.98 -26.97
N LEU A 644 16.81 6.66 -26.18
CA LEU A 644 16.36 7.43 -25.01
C LEU A 644 15.29 8.46 -25.38
N VAL A 645 15.51 9.10 -26.53
CA VAL A 645 14.60 10.11 -27.08
C VAL A 645 13.22 9.51 -27.41
N GLU A 646 13.16 8.27 -27.87
CA GLU A 646 11.91 7.56 -28.22
C GLU A 646 11.14 7.16 -26.96
N VAL A 647 11.82 6.55 -25.99
CA VAL A 647 11.21 6.19 -24.70
C VAL A 647 10.69 7.43 -23.97
N ASN A 648 11.50 8.50 -23.93
CA ASN A 648 11.11 9.77 -23.32
C ASN A 648 9.90 10.39 -24.05
N TRP A 649 9.92 10.42 -25.38
CA TRP A 649 8.80 10.92 -26.16
C TRP A 649 7.51 10.13 -25.91
N LEU A 650 7.57 8.80 -25.90
CA LEU A 650 6.42 7.93 -25.66
C LEU A 650 5.83 8.17 -24.27
N MET A 651 6.68 8.18 -23.23
CA MET A 651 6.30 8.47 -21.86
C MET A 651 5.62 9.85 -21.70
N LEU A 652 6.20 10.90 -22.31
CA LEU A 652 5.65 12.25 -22.26
C LEU A 652 4.33 12.36 -23.04
N SER A 653 4.21 11.68 -24.17
CA SER A 653 3.01 11.66 -25.00
C SER A 653 1.85 10.99 -24.28
N LEU A 654 2.10 9.88 -23.59
CA LEU A 654 1.10 9.20 -22.76
C LEU A 654 0.64 10.08 -21.58
N LEU A 655 1.57 10.79 -20.93
CA LEU A 655 1.22 11.78 -19.92
C LEU A 655 0.36 12.91 -20.51
N GLU A 656 0.73 13.43 -21.67
CA GLU A 656 -0.02 14.50 -22.34
C GLU A 656 -1.45 14.05 -22.67
N LEU A 657 -1.63 12.87 -23.24
CA LEU A 657 -2.95 12.30 -23.56
C LEU A 657 -3.82 12.16 -22.31
N ARG A 658 -3.24 11.71 -21.20
CA ARG A 658 -3.98 11.60 -19.92
C ARG A 658 -4.28 12.96 -19.29
N LEU A 659 -3.42 13.95 -19.45
CA LEU A 659 -3.70 15.32 -18.99
C LEU A 659 -4.75 16.03 -19.84
N ARG A 660 -4.84 15.71 -21.14
CA ARG A 660 -5.89 16.26 -22.02
C ARG A 660 -7.29 15.86 -21.54
N SER A 661 -7.47 14.59 -21.15
CA SER A 661 -8.75 14.07 -20.64
C SER A 661 -9.07 14.50 -19.20
N ALA A 662 -8.11 15.04 -18.45
CA ALA A 662 -8.36 15.63 -17.14
C ALA A 662 -8.94 17.04 -17.28
N SER A 663 -10.22 17.22 -16.94
CA SER A 663 -10.94 18.51 -16.99
C SER A 663 -10.32 19.58 -16.09
N ASP A 664 -9.75 19.18 -14.95
CA ASP A 664 -9.48 20.08 -13.83
C ASP A 664 -8.08 20.73 -13.87
N LEU A 665 -7.34 20.61 -14.99
CA LEU A 665 -5.94 21.03 -15.08
C LEU A 665 -5.74 22.28 -15.94
N PRO A 666 -4.90 23.26 -15.51
CA PRO A 666 -4.72 24.52 -16.23
C PRO A 666 -4.19 24.35 -17.65
N VAL A 667 -4.81 25.04 -18.60
CA VAL A 667 -4.50 25.00 -20.05
C VAL A 667 -3.02 25.25 -20.34
N ARG A 668 -2.40 26.23 -19.65
CA ARG A 668 -0.98 26.58 -19.82
C ARG A 668 -0.03 25.39 -19.63
N PHE A 669 -0.37 24.46 -18.73
CA PHE A 669 0.48 23.29 -18.47
C PHE A 669 0.31 22.22 -19.55
N LYS A 670 -0.93 22.02 -20.02
CA LYS A 670 -1.21 21.16 -21.18
C LYS A 670 -0.42 21.65 -22.40
N MET A 671 -0.38 22.97 -22.62
CA MET A 671 0.42 23.59 -23.68
C MET A 671 1.93 23.41 -23.49
N HIS A 672 2.45 23.61 -22.28
CA HIS A 672 3.89 23.41 -22.01
C HIS A 672 4.33 21.98 -22.28
N LEU A 673 3.58 20.98 -21.78
CA LEU A 673 3.90 19.58 -22.04
C LEU A 673 3.79 19.25 -23.53
N ARG A 674 2.77 19.74 -24.23
CA ARG A 674 2.63 19.58 -25.69
C ARG A 674 3.81 20.15 -26.46
N ARG A 675 4.32 21.33 -26.06
CA ARG A 675 5.55 21.91 -26.65
C ARG A 675 6.75 21.01 -26.40
N LYS A 676 6.90 20.46 -25.19
CA LYS A 676 7.98 19.51 -24.88
C LYS A 676 7.86 18.20 -25.67
N VAL A 677 6.67 17.61 -25.77
CA VAL A 677 6.42 16.41 -26.59
C VAL A 677 6.79 16.67 -28.05
N ARG A 678 6.35 17.78 -28.64
CA ARG A 678 6.73 18.16 -30.02
C ARG A 678 8.24 18.36 -30.17
N PHE A 679 8.87 19.03 -29.21
CA PHE A 679 10.31 19.29 -29.23
C PHE A 679 11.13 17.99 -29.20
N VAL A 680 10.78 17.05 -28.31
CA VAL A 680 11.42 15.73 -28.26
C VAL A 680 11.11 14.93 -29.53
N GLY A 681 9.88 15.00 -30.04
CA GLY A 681 9.46 14.28 -31.23
C GLY A 681 10.18 14.69 -32.52
N ARG A 682 10.56 15.97 -32.65
CA ARG A 682 11.38 16.47 -33.78
C ARG A 682 12.77 15.83 -33.86
N ARG A 683 13.23 15.18 -32.80
CA ARG A 683 14.52 14.48 -32.74
C ARG A 683 14.39 12.99 -33.07
N ILE A 684 13.18 12.50 -33.33
CA ILE A 684 12.90 11.13 -33.72
C ILE A 684 12.69 11.12 -35.23
N LYS A 685 13.26 10.13 -35.92
CA LYS A 685 13.05 10.00 -37.37
C LYS A 685 11.57 9.70 -37.66
N PRO A 686 10.98 10.21 -38.76
CA PRO A 686 9.55 10.02 -39.05
C PRO A 686 9.09 8.56 -39.04
N GLU A 687 9.90 7.64 -39.55
CA GLU A 687 9.66 6.20 -39.59
C GLU A 687 9.58 5.57 -38.19
N ASP A 688 10.52 5.93 -37.29
CA ASP A 688 10.51 5.48 -35.90
C ASP A 688 9.28 6.03 -35.16
N LEU A 689 8.93 7.29 -35.43
CA LEU A 689 7.77 7.93 -34.84
C LEU A 689 6.47 7.23 -35.26
N ALA A 690 6.38 6.80 -36.52
CA ALA A 690 5.23 6.06 -37.04
C ALA A 690 5.01 4.74 -36.30
N GLN A 691 6.07 4.03 -35.94
CA GLN A 691 6.00 2.78 -35.16
C GLN A 691 5.54 3.00 -33.71
N LEU A 692 5.79 4.18 -33.12
CA LEU A 692 5.38 4.50 -31.74
C LEU A 692 3.91 4.92 -31.64
N LEU A 693 3.32 5.47 -32.71
CA LEU A 693 1.96 6.01 -32.70
C LEU A 693 0.86 4.98 -32.35
N PRO A 694 0.89 3.72 -32.81
CA PRO A 694 -0.10 2.71 -32.42
C PRO A 694 -0.22 2.54 -30.91
N ALA A 695 0.90 2.60 -30.18
CA ALA A 695 0.92 2.41 -28.73
C ALA A 695 0.25 3.56 -27.95
N LEU A 696 0.11 4.74 -28.56
CA LEU A 696 -0.68 5.84 -28.00
C LEU A 696 -2.18 5.61 -28.13
N LYS A 697 -2.61 4.86 -29.16
CA LYS A 697 -4.02 4.54 -29.43
C LYS A 697 -4.49 3.30 -28.67
N ALA A 698 -3.57 2.40 -28.32
CA ALA A 698 -3.86 1.20 -27.57
C ALA A 698 -4.53 1.52 -26.22
N LYS A 699 -5.76 1.04 -26.04
CA LYS A 699 -6.41 0.98 -24.73
C LYS A 699 -5.74 -0.15 -23.95
N VAL A 700 -4.94 0.20 -22.94
CA VAL A 700 -4.40 -0.75 -21.95
C VAL A 700 -5.37 -0.95 -20.80
#